data_AF-A0A238BZ45-F1
#
_entry.id   AF-A0A238BZ45-F1
#
_cell.length_a   1.000
_cell.length_b   1.000
_cell.length_c   1.000
_cell.angle_alpha   90.00
_cell.angle_beta   90.00
_cell.angle_gamma   90.00
#
_symmetry.space_group_name_H-M   'P 1'
#
loop_
_entity.id
_entity.type
_entity.pdbx_description
1 polymer ?
#
loop_
_entity_poly.entity_id
_entity_poly.type
_entity_poly.pdbx_seq_one_letter_code
_entity_poly.pdbx_strand_id
1 'polypeptide(L)'
;MFRLNWLKRTSVLLISFISFWIIIRYINLSRYKSGWTQLQRNNVPPKFASSECMRNAYCPKDEVTVLLRPESRTKPPLLCLNNKKLFDSSKLVRGLNIAVLNNDKSVVGVHYLSVQDSDFSVIKLLGQMHSHQIIMGTSYGDVSSKISAETRQLLRLFGLSLTQYKSESSVLFIGQLGLLVPEAFEKVVSLEIAEPKYYIRCLKTPMGKLSNITIRIPEAHHIDEFVVAQLSAVKGQKMKVNLGAELPNCGHTENCPEDEIPMFFYSGKDKDDSPQLCVNGRLIIDRNLNSAGRGLNLVVIDSKTHQVMRTGHYDTYLEDSSALVLFLEQLSPGEILAVISFDEASNSLSEMAKHIFYELGSSLIYRLKFRASWYFIGQKGIDGYTPFEDMNLPSGNDWAKPIRQTICVPSVLDGLKTAKNDLLKTQNMLRRHFCSRYDGYEDFCDVVKSRDTDLSSVYRIENGTAAGAYMMKKSFHNKFIKNRQCCERTKFGWLISGISYITAVSRVEHIKTFDLISLTDDGGTPKESPKNNDLLNGDEIVRNADQLSEEKYDAELKEVIDNGWKFYVKDDVDCRENTFIMHSDSNSGNTTIATVIIIYDESTSALTQLARCFDLYMIRNYPLGSYKGTIQISTKHALYVLVASRSHFLKVKSQTLSSTSQL
;
A
#
# COMPACT_ATOMS: atom_id res chain seq x y z
N MET A 1 -57.79 27.79 -31.57
CA MET A 1 -59.06 27.57 -30.83
C MET A 1 -59.86 26.56 -31.65
N PHE A 2 -60.20 25.34 -31.26
CA PHE A 2 -60.31 24.62 -30.00
C PHE A 2 -60.10 23.13 -30.34
N ARG A 3 -59.40 22.34 -29.51
CA ARG A 3 -59.84 20.96 -29.21
C ARG A 3 -59.26 20.49 -27.88
N LEU A 4 -60.19 19.99 -27.07
CA LEU A 4 -60.18 19.78 -25.63
C LEU A 4 -59.61 18.40 -25.23
N ASN A 5 -58.99 18.40 -24.05
CA ASN A 5 -59.05 17.37 -23.00
C ASN A 5 -58.87 15.89 -23.36
N TRP A 6 -57.61 15.45 -23.46
CA TRP A 6 -57.25 14.03 -23.41
C TRP A 6 -55.94 13.76 -22.63
N LEU A 7 -55.82 14.21 -21.38
CA LEU A 7 -54.58 13.97 -20.60
C LEU A 7 -54.73 13.88 -19.06
N LYS A 8 -55.92 13.62 -18.51
CA LYS A 8 -56.09 13.47 -17.05
C LYS A 8 -56.52 12.09 -16.53
N ARG A 9 -56.52 11.04 -17.36
CA ARG A 9 -56.88 9.66 -16.90
C ARG A 9 -55.81 8.59 -17.04
N THR A 10 -54.67 8.85 -17.67
CA THR A 10 -53.62 7.84 -17.89
C THR A 10 -52.56 7.79 -16.77
N SER A 11 -52.38 8.86 -15.99
CA SER A 11 -51.33 8.90 -14.94
C SER A 11 -51.64 8.05 -13.70
N VAL A 12 -52.90 7.72 -13.44
CA VAL A 12 -53.30 6.96 -12.23
C VAL A 12 -53.14 5.46 -12.44
N LEU A 13 -53.28 4.96 -13.66
CA LEU A 13 -53.15 3.54 -13.99
C LEU A 13 -51.69 3.07 -14.06
N LEU A 14 -50.75 3.95 -14.42
CA LEU A 14 -49.31 3.60 -14.45
C LEU A 14 -48.71 3.43 -13.05
N ILE A 15 -49.19 4.22 -12.07
CA ILE A 15 -48.70 4.17 -10.68
C ILE A 15 -49.13 2.87 -10.00
N SER A 16 -50.36 2.38 -10.27
CA SER A 16 -50.85 1.11 -9.69
C SER A 16 -50.09 -0.12 -10.19
N PHE A 17 -49.60 -0.12 -11.44
CA PHE A 17 -48.85 -1.25 -12.00
C PHE A 17 -47.42 -1.34 -11.46
N ILE A 18 -46.77 -0.21 -11.17
CA ILE A 18 -45.43 -0.18 -10.58
C ILE A 18 -45.46 -0.67 -9.12
N SER A 19 -46.50 -0.32 -8.37
CA SER A 19 -46.69 -0.81 -6.99
C SER A 19 -46.89 -2.32 -6.91
N PHE A 20 -47.62 -2.91 -7.87
CA PHE A 20 -47.89 -4.35 -7.89
C PHE A 20 -46.67 -5.18 -8.31
N TRP A 21 -45.82 -4.64 -9.20
CA TRP A 21 -44.58 -5.32 -9.62
C TRP A 21 -43.49 -5.32 -8.53
N ILE A 22 -43.43 -4.28 -7.70
CA ILE A 22 -42.53 -4.21 -6.54
C ILE A 22 -42.93 -5.25 -5.47
N ILE A 23 -44.23 -5.48 -5.26
CA ILE A 23 -44.73 -6.45 -4.28
C ILE A 23 -44.45 -7.90 -4.74
N ILE A 24 -44.57 -8.22 -6.03
CA ILE A 24 -44.27 -9.56 -6.56
C ILE A 24 -42.77 -9.87 -6.52
N ARG A 25 -41.89 -8.87 -6.67
CA ARG A 25 -40.43 -9.04 -6.45
C ARG A 25 -40.07 -9.23 -4.97
N TYR A 26 -40.89 -8.70 -4.05
CA TYR A 26 -40.69 -8.85 -2.60
C TYR A 26 -41.18 -10.22 -2.07
N ILE A 27 -42.12 -10.87 -2.76
CA ILE A 27 -42.70 -12.16 -2.31
C ILE A 27 -41.91 -13.38 -2.84
N ASN A 28 -41.20 -13.28 -3.97
CA ASN A 28 -40.47 -14.41 -4.58
C ASN A 28 -39.03 -14.64 -4.06
N LEU A 29 -38.58 -13.93 -3.03
CA LEU A 29 -37.27 -14.16 -2.38
C LEU A 29 -37.37 -14.95 -1.06
N SER A 30 -38.53 -15.52 -0.75
CA SER A 30 -38.74 -16.41 0.39
C SER A 30 -38.77 -17.87 -0.08
N ARG A 31 -37.60 -18.53 -0.08
CA ARG A 31 -37.39 -19.92 0.39
C ARG A 31 -35.99 -20.42 0.01
N TYR A 32 -34.98 -19.99 0.75
CA TYR A 32 -33.85 -20.85 1.07
C TYR A 32 -33.64 -20.82 2.58
N LYS A 33 -33.79 -21.99 3.20
CA LYS A 33 -33.76 -22.23 4.65
C LYS A 33 -32.43 -21.78 5.24
N SER A 34 -32.48 -20.86 6.19
CA SER A 34 -31.46 -20.73 7.23
C SER A 34 -32.20 -20.65 8.57
N GLY A 35 -31.85 -21.55 9.50
CA GLY A 35 -32.50 -21.67 10.80
C GLY A 35 -32.11 -20.54 11.74
N TRP A 36 -32.65 -19.34 11.49
CA TRP A 36 -32.47 -18.16 12.34
C TRP A 36 -33.84 -17.61 12.73
N THR A 37 -34.25 -17.85 13.96
CA THR A 37 -35.46 -17.23 14.52
C THR A 37 -35.07 -16.00 15.33
N GLN A 38 -35.50 -14.84 14.84
CA GLN A 38 -35.57 -13.61 15.63
C GLN A 38 -36.69 -13.80 16.66
N LEU A 39 -36.34 -13.97 17.93
CA LEU A 39 -37.33 -13.97 19.02
C LEU A 39 -37.93 -12.56 19.12
N GLN A 40 -39.07 -12.34 18.44
CA GLN A 40 -39.95 -11.22 18.76
C GLN A 40 -41.08 -11.67 19.69
N ARG A 41 -41.16 -10.95 20.81
CA ARG A 41 -42.34 -10.64 21.61
C ARG A 41 -43.07 -11.81 22.26
N ASN A 42 -42.81 -11.98 23.55
CA ASN A 42 -43.88 -12.08 24.54
C ASN A 42 -43.63 -11.09 25.69
N ASN A 43 -44.73 -10.49 26.14
CA ASN A 43 -44.84 -9.26 26.95
C ASN A 43 -44.27 -9.36 28.37
N VAL A 44 -42.96 -9.16 28.55
CA VAL A 44 -42.40 -8.63 29.82
C VAL A 44 -41.21 -7.73 29.47
N PRO A 45 -41.22 -6.43 29.80
CA PRO A 45 -40.01 -5.64 29.64
C PRO A 45 -38.92 -6.27 30.49
N PRO A 46 -37.70 -6.42 29.98
CA PRO A 46 -36.60 -6.81 30.82
C PRO A 46 -36.44 -5.83 32.02
N LYS A 47 -37.01 -6.13 33.21
CA LYS A 47 -36.66 -5.59 34.58
C LYS A 47 -35.18 -5.70 34.98
N PHE A 48 -34.30 -4.76 34.60
CA PHE A 48 -32.86 -4.91 34.82
C PHE A 48 -32.60 -4.66 36.31
N ALA A 49 -32.45 -5.73 37.09
CA ALA A 49 -32.15 -5.64 38.52
C ALA A 49 -30.63 -5.60 38.72
N SER A 50 -30.13 -4.48 39.24
CA SER A 50 -28.84 -4.14 39.91
C SER A 50 -27.49 -4.77 39.49
N SER A 51 -27.46 -5.86 38.72
CA SER A 51 -26.27 -6.48 38.15
C SER A 51 -26.35 -6.41 36.62
N GLU A 52 -25.39 -5.76 35.97
CA GLU A 52 -25.39 -5.48 34.52
C GLU A 52 -25.42 -6.73 33.62
N CYS A 53 -25.19 -7.94 34.19
CA CYS A 53 -25.09 -9.21 33.45
C CYS A 53 -26.36 -10.09 33.51
N MET A 54 -27.50 -9.61 34.00
CA MET A 54 -28.72 -10.42 34.11
C MET A 54 -29.73 -10.15 32.99
N ARG A 55 -30.00 -11.20 32.17
CA ARG A 55 -31.36 -11.76 32.02
C ARG A 55 -31.53 -13.06 31.23
N ASN A 56 -32.25 -14.01 31.83
CA ASN A 56 -33.15 -15.06 31.31
C ASN A 56 -32.96 -15.59 29.86
N ALA A 57 -31.72 -15.80 29.41
CA ALA A 57 -31.46 -16.66 28.25
C ALA A 57 -30.99 -18.02 28.76
N TYR A 58 -31.92 -18.99 28.78
CA TYR A 58 -31.60 -20.38 29.04
C TYR A 58 -31.01 -20.99 27.77
N CYS A 59 -29.71 -21.27 27.80
CA CYS A 59 -29.05 -22.05 26.76
C CYS A 59 -29.22 -23.56 27.04
N PRO A 60 -29.18 -24.43 26.02
CA PRO A 60 -29.14 -25.88 26.20
C PRO A 60 -28.01 -26.33 27.14
N LYS A 61 -28.12 -27.53 27.73
CA LYS A 61 -27.18 -28.05 28.75
C LYS A 61 -25.69 -28.03 28.34
N ASP A 62 -25.41 -28.02 27.04
CA ASP A 62 -24.05 -28.05 26.48
C ASP A 62 -23.63 -26.72 25.85
N GLU A 63 -24.30 -25.60 26.16
CA GLU A 63 -23.98 -24.27 25.63
C GLU A 63 -23.87 -23.25 26.77
N VAL A 64 -23.10 -22.18 26.55
CA VAL A 64 -22.92 -21.11 27.54
C VAL A 64 -23.52 -19.81 27.06
N THR A 65 -24.14 -19.05 27.95
CA THR A 65 -24.77 -17.77 27.62
C THR A 65 -23.70 -16.70 27.53
N VAL A 66 -23.56 -16.08 26.36
CA VAL A 66 -22.70 -14.91 26.12
C VAL A 66 -23.58 -13.68 25.94
N LEU A 67 -23.29 -12.63 26.71
CA LEU A 67 -23.91 -11.32 26.58
C LEU A 67 -22.83 -10.30 26.22
N LEU A 68 -23.04 -9.59 25.12
CA LEU A 68 -22.17 -8.55 24.59
C LEU A 68 -22.95 -7.24 24.48
N ARG A 69 -22.32 -6.13 24.87
CA ARG A 69 -22.85 -4.77 24.66
C ARG A 69 -21.72 -3.90 24.12
N PRO A 70 -21.94 -3.16 23.01
CA PRO A 70 -20.95 -2.22 22.49
C PRO A 70 -20.96 -0.94 23.32
N GLU A 71 -20.04 -0.04 23.04
CA GLU A 71 -20.09 1.32 23.57
C GLU A 71 -21.40 2.03 23.17
N SER A 72 -21.90 2.87 24.09
CA SER A 72 -23.00 3.81 23.85
C SER A 72 -22.71 5.11 24.60
N ARG A 73 -23.44 6.19 24.31
CA ARG A 73 -23.28 7.48 25.01
C ARG A 73 -23.35 7.40 26.54
N THR A 74 -24.05 6.42 27.08
CA THR A 74 -24.35 6.31 28.51
C THR A 74 -23.63 5.16 29.21
N LYS A 75 -23.10 4.18 28.46
CA LYS A 75 -22.53 2.95 29.01
C LYS A 75 -21.32 2.46 28.22
N PRO A 76 -20.25 2.02 28.91
CA PRO A 76 -19.10 1.43 28.25
C PRO A 76 -19.39 0.00 27.76
N PRO A 77 -18.51 -0.58 26.93
CA PRO A 77 -18.65 -1.96 26.49
C PRO A 77 -18.71 -2.97 27.65
N LEU A 78 -19.38 -4.09 27.42
CA LEU A 78 -19.58 -5.14 28.42
C LEU A 78 -19.56 -6.52 27.75
N LEU A 79 -18.92 -7.47 28.43
CA LEU A 79 -18.96 -8.88 28.11
C LEU A 79 -19.29 -9.68 29.37
N CYS A 80 -20.29 -10.54 29.29
CA CYS A 80 -20.64 -11.50 30.33
C CYS A 80 -20.69 -12.93 29.76
N LEU A 81 -20.24 -13.89 30.57
CA LEU A 81 -20.30 -15.32 30.29
C LEU A 81 -21.01 -16.02 31.47
N ASN A 82 -22.11 -16.74 31.21
CA ASN A 82 -22.96 -17.35 32.24
C ASN A 82 -23.30 -16.39 33.40
N ASN A 83 -23.75 -15.18 33.06
CA ASN A 83 -24.06 -14.09 33.98
C ASN A 83 -22.87 -13.54 34.81
N LYS A 84 -21.64 -14.02 34.59
CA LYS A 84 -20.43 -13.46 35.19
C LYS A 84 -19.84 -12.40 34.27
N LYS A 85 -19.66 -11.19 34.78
CA LYS A 85 -18.97 -10.08 34.08
C LYS A 85 -17.49 -10.45 33.87
N LEU A 86 -17.03 -10.42 32.63
CA LEU A 86 -15.63 -10.68 32.28
C LEU A 86 -14.83 -9.38 32.12
N PHE A 87 -15.42 -8.34 31.52
CA PHE A 87 -14.77 -7.04 31.41
C PHE A 87 -14.90 -6.23 32.69
N ASP A 88 -13.76 -5.87 33.26
CA ASP A 88 -13.64 -4.91 34.35
C ASP A 88 -13.75 -3.50 33.77
N SER A 89 -14.79 -2.77 34.16
CA SER A 89 -15.06 -1.42 33.65
C SER A 89 -13.95 -0.43 33.99
N SER A 90 -13.15 -0.67 35.02
CA SER A 90 -12.01 0.19 35.37
C SER A 90 -10.77 -0.02 34.48
N LYS A 91 -10.71 -1.15 33.77
CA LYS A 91 -9.56 -1.55 32.93
C LYS A 91 -9.82 -1.42 31.44
N LEU A 92 -11.04 -1.05 31.04
CA LEU A 92 -11.40 -0.86 29.64
C LEU A 92 -10.51 0.22 29.01
N VAL A 93 -9.94 -0.12 27.85
CA VAL A 93 -9.09 0.80 27.07
C VAL A 93 -9.74 1.09 25.72
N ARG A 94 -9.47 2.28 25.18
CA ARG A 94 -9.83 2.63 23.80
C ARG A 94 -9.04 1.75 22.83
N GLY A 95 -9.71 0.79 22.21
CA GLY A 95 -9.08 -0.30 21.47
C GLY A 95 -9.95 -1.56 21.46
N LEU A 96 -9.32 -2.72 21.40
CA LEU A 96 -10.00 -4.02 21.43
C LEU A 96 -9.93 -4.63 22.83
N ASN A 97 -11.09 -4.93 23.40
CA ASN A 97 -11.19 -5.64 24.67
C ASN A 97 -11.67 -7.05 24.36
N ILE A 98 -10.83 -8.06 24.66
CA ILE A 98 -10.97 -9.44 24.18
C ILE A 98 -10.85 -10.41 25.35
N ALA A 99 -11.81 -11.31 25.51
CA ALA A 99 -11.67 -12.50 26.34
C ALA A 99 -11.37 -13.73 25.47
N VAL A 100 -10.50 -14.58 25.98
CA VAL A 100 -10.01 -15.78 25.30
C VAL A 100 -10.48 -17.00 26.10
N LEU A 101 -11.07 -17.96 25.41
CA LEU A 101 -11.57 -19.20 25.98
C LEU A 101 -10.93 -20.41 25.27
N ASN A 102 -10.77 -21.49 26.03
CA ASN A 102 -10.46 -22.80 25.46
C ASN A 102 -11.73 -23.45 24.86
N ASN A 103 -11.56 -24.56 24.15
CA ASN A 103 -12.67 -25.28 23.51
C ASN A 103 -13.68 -25.88 24.54
N ASP A 104 -13.24 -26.09 25.79
CA ASP A 104 -14.07 -26.47 26.93
C ASP A 104 -14.82 -25.28 27.56
N LYS A 105 -14.66 -24.07 26.99
CA LYS A 105 -15.26 -22.80 27.42
C LYS A 105 -14.70 -22.25 28.73
N SER A 106 -13.58 -22.79 29.23
CA SER A 106 -12.83 -22.18 30.33
C SER A 106 -12.20 -20.86 29.86
N VAL A 107 -12.27 -19.82 30.71
CA VAL A 107 -11.67 -18.51 30.41
C VAL A 107 -10.16 -18.59 30.64
N VAL A 108 -9.39 -18.37 29.59
CA VAL A 108 -7.91 -18.33 29.61
C VAL A 108 -7.44 -16.98 30.11
N GLY A 109 -8.03 -15.90 29.60
CA GLY A 109 -7.60 -14.55 29.90
C GLY A 109 -8.56 -13.49 29.37
N VAL A 110 -8.46 -12.29 29.94
CA VAL A 110 -9.15 -11.08 29.49
C VAL A 110 -8.10 -10.01 29.24
N HIS A 111 -8.07 -9.50 28.02
CA HIS A 111 -7.05 -8.61 27.50
C HIS A 111 -7.68 -7.27 27.10
N TYR A 112 -7.08 -6.18 27.57
CA TYR A 112 -7.49 -4.80 27.30
C TYR A 112 -6.42 -4.17 26.41
N LEU A 113 -6.64 -4.14 25.10
CA LEU A 113 -5.61 -3.86 24.10
C LEU A 113 -5.84 -2.47 23.50
N SER A 114 -5.01 -1.49 23.91
CA SER A 114 -5.01 -0.16 23.31
C SER A 114 -4.47 -0.25 21.87
N VAL A 115 -5.06 0.53 20.98
CA VAL A 115 -4.66 0.63 19.57
C VAL A 115 -4.45 2.08 19.13
N GLN A 116 -4.22 2.99 20.09
CA GLN A 116 -4.03 4.41 19.78
C GLN A 116 -2.76 4.67 18.99
N ASP A 117 -1.66 4.01 19.38
CA ASP A 117 -0.33 4.17 18.78
C ASP A 117 0.03 3.03 17.81
N SER A 118 -0.35 1.79 18.14
CA SER A 118 -0.10 0.59 17.35
C SER A 118 -1.04 -0.55 17.75
N ASP A 119 -1.38 -1.46 16.84
CA ASP A 119 -2.19 -2.65 17.09
C ASP A 119 -1.35 -3.91 17.34
N PHE A 120 -0.03 -3.77 17.50
CA PHE A 120 0.91 -4.88 17.73
C PHE A 120 0.52 -5.78 18.92
N SER A 121 -0.02 -5.20 20.00
CA SER A 121 -0.49 -5.97 21.16
C SER A 121 -1.64 -6.93 20.80
N VAL A 122 -2.44 -6.58 19.79
CA VAL A 122 -3.49 -7.44 19.24
C VAL A 122 -2.88 -8.56 18.41
N ILE A 123 -1.93 -8.24 17.54
CA ILE A 123 -1.20 -9.22 16.72
C ILE A 123 -0.52 -10.26 17.62
N LYS A 124 0.20 -9.80 18.66
CA LYS A 124 0.88 -10.66 19.63
C LYS A 124 -0.09 -11.60 20.33
N LEU A 125 -1.23 -11.08 20.81
CA LEU A 125 -2.25 -11.92 21.43
C LEU A 125 -2.77 -12.98 20.45
N LEU A 126 -3.19 -12.57 19.25
CA LEU A 126 -3.79 -13.49 18.27
C LEU A 126 -2.79 -14.53 17.75
N GLY A 127 -1.51 -14.19 17.64
CA GLY A 127 -0.47 -15.12 17.19
C GLY A 127 -0.02 -16.14 18.21
N GLN A 128 -0.19 -15.84 19.50
CA GLN A 128 0.08 -16.79 20.60
C GLN A 128 -1.06 -17.80 20.80
N MET A 129 -2.14 -17.70 20.00
CA MET A 129 -3.28 -18.60 20.10
C MET A 129 -2.96 -19.95 19.48
N HIS A 130 -3.26 -21.01 20.23
CA HIS A 130 -3.04 -22.39 19.83
C HIS A 130 -4.29 -23.23 20.11
N SER A 131 -4.49 -24.34 19.41
CA SER A 131 -5.53 -25.34 19.75
C SER A 131 -7.00 -24.86 19.67
N HIS A 132 -7.43 -24.27 18.56
CA HIS A 132 -8.84 -23.93 18.30
C HIS A 132 -9.50 -23.05 19.38
N GLN A 133 -8.73 -22.16 20.00
CA GLN A 133 -9.23 -21.22 21.00
C GLN A 133 -10.30 -20.27 20.45
N ILE A 134 -11.15 -19.79 21.35
CA ILE A 134 -12.30 -18.94 21.06
C ILE A 134 -11.98 -17.53 21.56
N ILE A 135 -12.21 -16.52 20.72
CA ILE A 135 -12.11 -15.11 21.08
C ILE A 135 -13.50 -14.49 21.12
N MET A 136 -13.76 -13.69 22.13
CA MET A 136 -14.97 -12.87 22.23
C MET A 136 -14.59 -11.46 22.65
N GLY A 137 -15.07 -10.47 21.92
CA GLY A 137 -14.56 -9.11 22.12
C GLY A 137 -15.49 -8.02 21.62
N THR A 138 -15.15 -6.81 22.04
CA THR A 138 -15.80 -5.57 21.63
C THR A 138 -14.75 -4.48 21.45
N SER A 139 -14.95 -3.61 20.46
CA SER A 139 -14.19 -2.37 20.40
C SER A 139 -14.70 -1.34 21.41
N TYR A 140 -13.83 -0.45 21.83
CA TYR A 140 -14.14 0.75 22.61
C TYR A 140 -13.54 1.97 21.90
N GLY A 141 -14.37 2.93 21.48
CA GLY A 141 -14.02 4.01 20.56
C GLY A 141 -14.03 3.61 19.08
N ASP A 142 -13.72 4.57 18.21
CA ASP A 142 -13.48 4.30 16.79
C ASP A 142 -12.09 3.71 16.59
N VAL A 143 -12.06 2.39 16.45
CA VAL A 143 -10.85 1.57 16.33
C VAL A 143 -10.62 1.11 14.88
N SER A 144 -11.62 1.26 14.03
CA SER A 144 -11.64 0.64 12.70
C SER A 144 -10.53 1.14 11.76
N SER A 145 -10.14 2.41 11.90
CA SER A 145 -9.04 3.07 11.17
C SER A 145 -7.66 2.85 11.80
N LYS A 146 -7.61 2.23 12.98
CA LYS A 146 -6.40 2.02 13.79
C LYS A 146 -5.92 0.56 13.80
N ILE A 147 -6.67 -0.35 13.19
CA ILE A 147 -6.27 -1.76 13.03
C ILE A 147 -5.69 -2.00 11.63
N SER A 148 -4.52 -2.66 11.61
CA SER A 148 -3.75 -3.00 10.41
C SER A 148 -4.41 -4.09 9.57
N ALA A 149 -3.88 -4.30 8.36
CA ALA A 149 -4.33 -5.37 7.47
C ALA A 149 -4.01 -6.75 8.08
N GLU A 150 -2.88 -6.86 8.76
CA GLU A 150 -2.37 -8.04 9.45
C GLU A 150 -3.31 -8.44 10.58
N THR A 151 -3.70 -7.49 11.44
CA THR A 151 -4.71 -7.74 12.50
C THR A 151 -6.05 -8.17 11.91
N ARG A 152 -6.51 -7.53 10.82
CA ARG A 152 -7.75 -7.93 10.14
C ARG A 152 -7.65 -9.35 9.57
N GLN A 153 -6.49 -9.75 9.06
CA GLN A 153 -6.24 -11.10 8.55
C GLN A 153 -6.20 -12.13 9.68
N LEU A 154 -5.53 -11.85 10.79
CA LEU A 154 -5.52 -12.73 11.96
C LEU A 154 -6.93 -12.94 12.51
N LEU A 155 -7.72 -11.87 12.64
CA LEU A 155 -9.12 -11.97 13.07
C LEU A 155 -9.98 -12.81 12.11
N ARG A 156 -9.70 -12.80 10.80
CA ARG A 156 -10.38 -13.67 9.82
C ARG A 156 -10.10 -15.15 10.03
N LEU A 157 -8.94 -15.52 10.59
CA LEU A 157 -8.64 -16.91 10.96
C LEU A 157 -9.59 -17.44 12.06
N PHE A 158 -10.27 -16.54 12.78
CA PHE A 158 -11.32 -16.86 13.74
C PHE A 158 -12.73 -16.87 13.11
N GLY A 159 -12.83 -16.81 11.78
CA GLY A 159 -14.09 -16.81 11.03
C GLY A 159 -14.78 -15.44 10.89
N LEU A 160 -14.12 -14.34 11.26
CA LEU A 160 -14.68 -12.99 11.16
C LEU A 160 -14.62 -12.46 9.72
N SER A 161 -15.60 -11.65 9.31
CA SER A 161 -15.66 -11.08 7.95
C SER A 161 -14.97 -9.71 7.89
N LEU A 162 -15.29 -8.85 8.87
CA LEU A 162 -14.84 -7.46 9.03
C LEU A 162 -15.13 -6.55 7.82
N THR A 163 -15.94 -7.00 6.85
CA THR A 163 -16.25 -6.26 5.62
C THR A 163 -17.10 -5.02 5.88
N GLN A 164 -17.97 -5.08 6.90
CA GLN A 164 -18.83 -3.98 7.31
C GLN A 164 -18.18 -3.06 8.35
N TYR A 165 -17.01 -3.45 8.88
CA TYR A 165 -16.34 -2.72 9.96
C TYR A 165 -15.50 -1.55 9.43
N LYS A 166 -16.02 -0.34 9.60
CA LYS A 166 -15.53 0.93 9.03
C LYS A 166 -15.50 2.04 10.09
N SER A 167 -14.97 3.21 9.73
CA SER A 167 -14.92 4.41 10.59
C SER A 167 -16.25 4.69 11.27
N GLU A 168 -16.18 5.19 12.50
CA GLU A 168 -17.31 5.54 13.36
C GLU A 168 -18.23 4.37 13.76
N SER A 169 -17.70 3.14 13.70
CA SER A 169 -18.43 1.96 14.14
C SER A 169 -17.71 1.20 15.25
N SER A 170 -18.50 0.56 16.10
CA SER A 170 -18.06 -0.44 17.07
C SER A 170 -18.33 -1.84 16.51
N VAL A 171 -17.41 -2.78 16.77
CA VAL A 171 -17.58 -4.18 16.41
C VAL A 171 -17.70 -5.03 17.67
N LEU A 172 -18.64 -5.96 17.65
CA LEU A 172 -18.73 -7.07 18.60
C LEU A 172 -18.49 -8.37 17.84
N PHE A 173 -17.74 -9.28 18.45
CA PHE A 173 -17.44 -10.54 17.80
C PHE A 173 -17.30 -11.72 18.76
N ILE A 174 -17.60 -12.91 18.25
CA ILE A 174 -17.25 -14.19 18.82
C ILE A 174 -16.77 -15.09 17.68
N GLY A 175 -15.51 -15.53 17.74
CA GLY A 175 -14.90 -16.35 16.70
C GLY A 175 -14.05 -17.48 17.30
N GLN A 176 -13.75 -18.49 16.49
CA GLN A 176 -12.93 -19.64 16.89
C GLN A 176 -11.84 -19.89 15.86
N LEU A 177 -10.60 -20.08 16.32
CA LEU A 177 -9.45 -20.29 15.44
C LEU A 177 -9.66 -21.54 14.58
N GLY A 178 -9.52 -21.40 13.26
CA GLY A 178 -9.65 -22.51 12.30
C GLY A 178 -11.02 -22.64 11.63
N LEU A 179 -11.97 -21.72 11.84
CA LEU A 179 -13.27 -21.80 11.18
C LEU A 179 -13.17 -21.69 9.65
N LEU A 180 -13.60 -22.75 8.94
CA LEU A 180 -13.52 -22.88 7.47
C LEU A 180 -14.50 -21.96 6.69
N VAL A 181 -15.54 -21.49 7.36
CA VAL A 181 -16.57 -20.58 6.83
C VAL A 181 -16.83 -19.49 7.86
N PRO A 182 -17.26 -18.28 7.44
CA PRO A 182 -17.51 -17.17 8.36
C PRO A 182 -18.82 -17.37 9.15
N GLU A 183 -18.83 -18.37 10.03
CA GLU A 183 -19.90 -18.69 10.99
C GLU A 183 -19.69 -17.98 12.34
N ALA A 184 -18.59 -17.22 12.47
CA ALA A 184 -18.33 -16.39 13.63
C ALA A 184 -19.47 -15.37 13.82
N PHE A 185 -19.78 -15.07 15.06
CA PHE A 185 -20.69 -13.98 15.36
C PHE A 185 -19.93 -12.67 15.14
N GLU A 186 -20.46 -11.82 14.27
CA GLU A 186 -19.96 -10.46 14.06
C GLU A 186 -21.14 -9.50 14.01
N LYS A 187 -21.04 -8.40 14.75
CA LYS A 187 -22.00 -7.32 14.66
C LYS A 187 -21.28 -5.98 14.66
N VAL A 188 -21.52 -5.20 13.60
CA VAL A 188 -21.07 -3.82 13.49
C VAL A 188 -22.22 -2.89 13.86
N VAL A 189 -21.92 -1.90 14.69
CA VAL A 189 -22.89 -1.00 15.31
C VAL A 189 -22.35 0.43 15.23
N SER A 190 -23.15 1.39 14.77
CA SER A 190 -22.73 2.80 14.74
C SER A 190 -22.48 3.33 16.15
N LEU A 191 -21.44 4.16 16.34
CA LEU A 191 -21.13 4.82 17.61
C LEU A 191 -22.11 5.96 17.96
N GLU A 192 -22.98 6.38 17.02
CA GLU A 192 -23.96 7.45 17.24
C GLU A 192 -25.12 7.07 18.19
N ILE A 193 -25.14 5.84 18.69
CA ILE A 193 -26.28 5.31 19.45
C ILE A 193 -26.40 5.94 20.84
N ALA A 194 -27.56 6.52 21.12
CA ALA A 194 -27.91 7.09 22.42
C ALA A 194 -28.22 6.03 23.50
N GLU A 195 -28.87 4.92 23.14
CA GLU A 195 -29.31 3.89 24.09
C GLU A 195 -28.47 2.60 24.05
N PRO A 196 -28.13 1.99 25.20
CA PRO A 196 -27.31 0.79 25.24
C PRO A 196 -28.03 -0.41 24.60
N LYS A 197 -27.41 -1.00 23.57
CA LYS A 197 -27.90 -2.24 22.92
C LYS A 197 -27.21 -3.47 23.50
N TYR A 198 -27.98 -4.55 23.65
CA TYR A 198 -27.50 -5.82 24.21
C TYR A 198 -27.68 -6.93 23.19
N TYR A 199 -26.65 -7.77 23.03
CA TYR A 199 -26.65 -8.93 22.16
C TYR A 199 -26.40 -10.17 23.02
N ILE A 200 -27.36 -11.12 23.00
CA ILE A 200 -27.29 -12.35 23.78
C ILE A 200 -27.25 -13.53 22.81
N ARG A 201 -26.34 -14.47 23.06
CA ARG A 201 -26.19 -15.68 22.24
C ARG A 201 -25.78 -16.87 23.09
N CYS A 202 -26.21 -18.06 22.68
CA CYS A 202 -25.68 -19.31 23.22
C CYS A 202 -24.45 -19.73 22.40
N LEU A 203 -23.33 -19.95 23.09
CA LEU A 203 -22.07 -20.37 22.49
C LEU A 203 -21.98 -21.90 22.54
N LYS A 204 -22.00 -22.49 21.34
CA LYS A 204 -21.72 -23.90 21.08
C LYS A 204 -20.25 -24.08 20.72
N THR A 205 -19.63 -25.16 21.21
CA THR A 205 -18.26 -25.54 20.86
C THR A 205 -18.22 -26.98 20.32
N PRO A 206 -17.49 -27.27 19.22
CA PRO A 206 -16.90 -26.29 18.30
C PRO A 206 -17.99 -25.44 17.61
N MET A 207 -17.66 -24.20 17.27
CA MET A 207 -18.61 -23.24 16.68
C MET A 207 -19.04 -23.63 15.27
N GLY A 208 -18.24 -24.45 14.59
CA GLY A 208 -18.44 -24.87 13.20
C GLY A 208 -17.42 -25.93 12.79
N LYS A 209 -17.23 -26.12 11.48
CA LYS A 209 -16.16 -26.98 10.96
C LYS A 209 -14.80 -26.27 11.09
N LEU A 210 -13.86 -26.94 11.73
CA LEU A 210 -12.52 -26.42 12.02
C LEU A 210 -11.47 -27.09 11.14
N SER A 211 -10.51 -26.32 10.64
CA SER A 211 -9.25 -26.79 10.07
C SER A 211 -8.10 -26.61 11.06
N ASN A 212 -7.11 -27.49 10.96
CA ASN A 212 -5.90 -27.37 11.77
C ASN A 212 -5.02 -26.26 11.18
N ILE A 213 -5.01 -25.11 11.83
CA ILE A 213 -4.22 -23.94 11.42
C ILE A 213 -3.16 -23.67 12.48
N THR A 214 -1.90 -23.64 12.06
CA THR A 214 -0.80 -23.10 12.86
C THR A 214 -0.49 -21.68 12.41
N ILE A 215 -0.66 -20.70 13.30
CA ILE A 215 -0.24 -19.33 13.04
C ILE A 215 1.28 -19.29 13.16
N ARG A 216 1.98 -19.01 12.07
CA ARG A 216 3.40 -18.66 12.09
C ARG A 216 3.49 -17.15 11.87
N ILE A 217 3.78 -16.41 12.93
CA ILE A 217 4.23 -15.03 12.77
C ILE A 217 5.72 -15.13 12.41
N PRO A 218 6.17 -14.62 11.25
CA PRO A 218 7.59 -14.45 10.99
C PRO A 218 8.19 -13.61 12.11
N GLU A 219 9.34 -14.00 12.66
CA GLU A 219 10.13 -13.09 13.49
C GLU A 219 10.54 -11.93 12.59
N ALA A 220 9.74 -10.87 12.57
CA ALA A 220 10.20 -9.60 12.04
C ALA A 220 11.36 -9.17 12.94
N HIS A 221 12.50 -8.84 12.33
CA HIS A 221 13.62 -8.18 13.01
C HIS A 221 13.13 -6.83 13.52
N HIS A 222 12.48 -6.82 14.68
CA HIS A 222 11.95 -5.61 15.27
C HIS A 222 13.07 -4.82 15.95
N ILE A 223 13.01 -3.50 15.76
CA ILE A 223 13.74 -2.49 16.52
C ILE A 223 13.65 -2.84 18.01
N ASP A 224 14.81 -2.82 18.67
CA ASP A 224 15.01 -3.16 20.07
C ASP A 224 13.92 -2.55 20.96
N GLU A 225 13.30 -3.41 21.79
CA GLU A 225 12.26 -3.04 22.77
C GLU A 225 12.75 -1.92 23.70
N PHE A 226 14.07 -1.81 23.91
CA PHE A 226 14.73 -0.72 24.62
C PHE A 226 14.60 0.63 23.91
N VAL A 227 14.69 0.67 22.58
CA VAL A 227 14.58 1.90 21.77
C VAL A 227 13.14 2.42 21.79
N VAL A 228 12.15 1.53 21.70
CA VAL A 228 10.72 1.90 21.79
C VAL A 228 10.36 2.38 23.21
N ALA A 229 10.93 1.75 24.24
CA ALA A 229 10.77 2.19 25.63
C ALA A 229 11.44 3.55 25.89
N GLN A 230 12.64 3.80 25.35
CA GLN A 230 13.29 5.11 25.39
C GLN A 230 12.44 6.18 24.67
N LEU A 231 11.90 5.87 23.49
CA LEU A 231 11.03 6.78 22.74
C LEU A 231 9.75 7.15 23.48
N SER A 232 9.19 6.21 24.22
CA SER A 232 7.97 6.40 25.01
C SER A 232 8.24 7.17 26.32
N ALA A 233 9.41 6.97 26.93
CA ALA A 233 9.80 7.65 28.17
C ALA A 233 10.15 9.14 27.98
N VAL A 234 10.64 9.52 26.79
CA VAL A 234 11.04 10.91 26.48
C VAL A 234 9.86 11.78 26.01
N LYS A 235 8.76 11.17 25.58
CA LYS A 235 7.54 11.83 25.08
C LYS A 235 6.76 12.50 26.24
N GLY A 236 7.33 13.56 26.80
CA GLY A 236 6.75 14.33 27.91
C GLY A 236 7.74 14.96 28.89
N GLN A 237 9.06 14.77 28.72
CA GLN A 237 10.04 15.35 29.64
C GLN A 237 10.36 16.81 29.24
N LYS A 238 9.97 17.78 30.09
CA LYS A 238 10.45 19.17 29.99
C LYS A 238 11.97 19.16 30.19
N MET A 239 12.75 19.40 29.14
CA MET A 239 14.20 19.50 29.25
C MET A 239 14.60 20.80 29.96
N LYS A 240 15.66 20.76 30.77
CA LYS A 240 16.18 21.96 31.42
C LYS A 240 16.93 22.81 30.38
N VAL A 241 16.27 23.84 29.86
CA VAL A 241 16.83 24.81 28.92
C VAL A 241 17.56 25.90 29.70
N ASN A 242 18.84 26.15 29.40
CA ASN A 242 19.58 27.27 29.97
C ASN A 242 19.39 28.51 29.11
N LEU A 243 19.11 29.66 29.73
CA LEU A 243 18.98 30.94 29.04
C LEU A 243 20.33 31.66 29.04
N GLY A 244 20.77 32.10 27.87
CA GLY A 244 22.00 32.86 27.67
C GLY A 244 21.81 34.36 27.88
N ALA A 245 22.73 35.15 27.32
CA ALA A 245 22.71 36.60 27.44
C ALA A 245 21.42 37.21 26.87
N GLU A 246 21.06 38.37 27.40
CA GLU A 246 19.92 39.14 26.91
C GLU A 246 20.26 39.78 25.57
N LEU A 247 19.40 39.56 24.58
CA LEU A 247 19.45 40.24 23.30
C LEU A 247 18.06 40.81 23.03
N PRO A 248 17.74 42.03 23.51
CA PRO A 248 16.39 42.59 23.44
C PRO A 248 15.79 42.46 22.04
N ASN A 249 14.55 41.94 21.97
CA ASN A 249 13.82 41.71 20.73
C ASN A 249 14.59 40.89 19.67
N CYS A 250 15.55 40.08 20.12
CA CYS A 250 16.49 39.34 19.27
C CYS A 250 17.19 40.22 18.22
N GLY A 251 17.44 41.50 18.55
CA GLY A 251 18.09 42.45 17.65
C GLY A 251 17.18 43.08 16.58
N HIS A 252 15.87 42.83 16.64
CA HIS A 252 14.91 43.50 15.75
C HIS A 252 14.69 44.94 16.23
N THR A 253 14.67 45.91 15.30
CA THR A 253 14.64 47.34 15.62
C THR A 253 13.30 47.79 16.21
N GLU A 254 12.21 47.17 15.77
CA GLU A 254 10.85 47.40 16.26
C GLU A 254 10.30 46.11 16.87
N ASN A 255 9.46 46.23 17.90
CA ASN A 255 8.84 45.06 18.54
C ASN A 255 7.98 44.27 17.54
N CYS A 256 8.08 42.95 17.57
CA CYS A 256 7.16 42.09 16.83
C CYS A 256 5.72 42.26 17.35
N PRO A 257 4.70 42.02 16.51
CA PRO A 257 3.31 41.87 16.94
C PRO A 257 3.13 40.88 18.11
N GLU A 258 2.09 41.03 18.92
CA GLU A 258 1.89 40.21 20.14
C GLU A 258 1.75 38.69 19.87
N ASP A 259 1.29 38.32 18.67
CA ASP A 259 1.10 36.94 18.22
C ASP A 259 2.32 36.36 17.47
N GLU A 260 3.40 37.13 17.39
CA GLU A 260 4.65 36.75 16.73
C GLU A 260 5.82 36.66 17.73
N ILE A 261 6.76 35.79 17.41
CA ILE A 261 7.91 35.45 18.25
C ILE A 261 9.16 36.04 17.59
N PRO A 262 9.83 37.05 18.21
CA PRO A 262 11.13 37.52 17.72
C PRO A 262 12.18 36.42 17.84
N MET A 263 12.85 36.14 16.72
CA MET A 263 13.95 35.19 16.64
C MET A 263 15.14 35.79 15.88
N PHE A 264 16.34 35.34 16.24
CA PHE A 264 17.57 35.66 15.50
C PHE A 264 18.37 34.40 15.25
N PHE A 265 18.94 34.30 14.06
CA PHE A 265 19.74 33.16 13.59
C PHE A 265 21.10 33.64 13.12
N TYR A 266 22.14 32.97 13.60
CA TYR A 266 23.52 33.11 13.13
C TYR A 266 24.15 31.73 12.96
N SER A 267 24.56 31.37 11.74
CA SER A 267 25.11 30.03 11.46
C SER A 267 26.60 29.88 11.75
N GLY A 268 27.32 30.97 12.05
CA GLY A 268 28.78 30.98 12.12
C GLY A 268 29.45 31.07 10.74
N LYS A 269 30.63 31.70 10.68
CA LYS A 269 31.43 31.83 9.45
C LYS A 269 32.19 30.57 9.07
N ASP A 270 32.70 29.88 10.08
CA ASP A 270 33.55 28.70 9.99
C ASP A 270 33.50 27.94 11.32
N LYS A 271 34.29 26.86 11.45
CA LYS A 271 34.34 26.01 12.65
C LYS A 271 34.69 26.72 13.97
N ASP A 272 35.30 27.91 13.94
CA ASP A 272 35.78 28.62 15.14
C ASP A 272 34.81 29.73 15.59
N ASP A 273 33.76 29.99 14.81
CA ASP A 273 32.77 31.06 15.01
C ASP A 273 31.37 30.49 15.32
N SER A 274 31.12 30.23 16.61
CA SER A 274 29.94 29.50 17.11
C SER A 274 28.58 30.03 16.61
N PRO A 275 27.57 29.14 16.44
CA PRO A 275 26.25 29.53 15.99
C PRO A 275 25.50 30.24 17.12
N GLN A 276 24.55 31.10 16.75
CA GLN A 276 23.67 31.77 17.71
C GLN A 276 22.22 31.63 17.29
N LEU A 277 21.35 31.38 18.27
CA LEU A 277 19.90 31.39 18.08
C LEU A 277 19.24 32.07 19.28
N CYS A 278 18.52 33.15 19.03
CA CYS A 278 17.75 33.89 20.04
C CYS A 278 16.26 33.61 19.87
N VAL A 279 15.53 33.47 20.98
CA VAL A 279 14.07 33.42 21.03
C VAL A 279 13.59 34.34 22.14
N ASN A 280 12.62 35.22 21.88
CA ASN A 280 11.99 36.09 22.88
C ASN A 280 13.00 36.91 23.72
N GLY A 281 14.04 37.41 23.06
CA GLY A 281 15.02 38.30 23.68
C GLY A 281 16.12 37.63 24.51
N ARG A 282 16.22 36.30 24.45
CA ARG A 282 17.26 35.50 25.13
C ARG A 282 17.97 34.60 24.13
N LEU A 283 19.29 34.53 24.21
CA LEU A 283 20.06 33.51 23.49
C LEU A 283 19.75 32.13 24.07
N ILE A 284 19.48 31.18 23.18
CA ILE A 284 19.18 29.77 23.49
C ILE A 284 20.29 28.86 22.96
N ILE A 285 20.84 29.18 21.79
CA ILE A 285 22.03 28.55 21.23
C ILE A 285 23.10 29.62 21.19
N ASP A 286 24.27 29.35 21.77
CA ASP A 286 25.47 30.18 21.75
C ASP A 286 26.68 29.35 22.22
N ARG A 287 27.89 29.89 22.15
CA ARG A 287 29.11 29.22 22.65
C ARG A 287 28.92 28.75 24.10
N ASN A 288 29.14 27.45 24.34
CA ASN A 288 28.97 26.80 25.65
C ASN A 288 27.55 26.86 26.23
N LEU A 289 26.53 27.11 25.42
CA LEU A 289 25.13 27.17 25.83
C LEU A 289 24.33 26.03 25.19
N ASN A 290 23.61 25.26 26.02
CA ASN A 290 22.75 24.14 25.59
C ASN A 290 23.43 23.17 24.60
N SER A 291 24.72 22.92 24.80
CA SER A 291 25.55 22.04 23.98
C SER A 291 25.65 22.43 22.50
N ALA A 292 25.52 23.72 22.17
CA ALA A 292 25.67 24.21 20.80
C ALA A 292 27.00 23.75 20.17
N GLY A 293 26.94 23.20 18.95
CA GLY A 293 28.10 22.58 18.30
C GLY A 293 27.87 22.29 16.82
N ARG A 294 28.88 21.67 16.18
CA ARG A 294 28.87 21.33 14.73
C ARG A 294 27.65 20.48 14.40
N GLY A 295 27.06 20.66 13.21
CA GLY A 295 25.89 19.91 12.77
C GLY A 295 24.63 20.76 12.85
N LEU A 296 23.54 20.17 13.35
CA LEU A 296 22.25 20.84 13.49
C LEU A 296 21.99 21.19 14.97
N ASN A 297 21.65 22.46 15.20
CA ASN A 297 21.24 22.97 16.50
C ASN A 297 19.75 23.34 16.42
N LEU A 298 18.94 22.79 17.32
CA LEU A 298 17.48 22.81 17.26
C LEU A 298 16.88 23.38 18.54
N VAL A 299 15.79 24.12 18.39
CA VAL A 299 15.00 24.67 19.48
C VAL A 299 13.52 24.41 19.21
N VAL A 300 12.84 23.79 20.17
CA VAL A 300 11.40 23.53 20.11
C VAL A 300 10.68 24.57 20.95
N ILE A 301 9.71 25.25 20.35
CA ILE A 301 8.91 26.29 20.98
C ILE A 301 7.44 25.85 21.01
N ASP A 302 6.78 26.07 22.15
CA ASP A 302 5.34 25.90 22.27
C ASP A 302 4.63 27.09 21.61
N SER A 303 3.80 26.81 20.59
CA SER A 303 3.12 27.84 19.79
C SER A 303 2.11 28.68 20.57
N LYS A 304 1.63 28.23 21.74
CA LYS A 304 0.60 28.96 22.51
C LYS A 304 1.20 29.87 23.57
N THR A 305 2.31 29.44 24.16
CA THR A 305 2.97 30.13 25.28
C THR A 305 4.23 30.86 24.85
N HIS A 306 4.71 30.60 23.64
CA HIS A 306 5.97 31.11 23.05
C HIS A 306 7.20 30.74 23.89
N GLN A 307 7.07 29.74 24.77
CA GLN A 307 8.16 29.29 25.62
C GLN A 307 9.00 28.24 24.91
N VAL A 308 10.31 28.30 25.11
CA VAL A 308 11.23 27.26 24.67
C VAL A 308 11.04 26.03 25.55
N MET A 309 10.72 24.92 24.92
CA MET A 309 10.39 23.67 25.60
C MET A 309 11.58 22.72 25.66
N ARG A 310 12.33 22.64 24.56
CA ARG A 310 13.44 21.70 24.36
C ARG A 310 14.50 22.32 23.46
N THR A 311 15.74 21.86 23.63
CA THR A 311 16.87 22.15 22.74
C THR A 311 17.54 20.84 22.36
N GLY A 312 18.10 20.77 21.16
CA GLY A 312 18.85 19.61 20.69
C GLY A 312 20.07 20.04 19.89
N HIS A 313 21.15 19.29 19.99
CA HIS A 313 22.35 19.43 19.16
C HIS A 313 22.71 18.04 18.66
N TYR A 314 22.94 17.93 17.35
CA TYR A 314 23.30 16.67 16.70
C TYR A 314 24.42 16.90 15.69
N ASP A 315 25.55 16.23 15.89
CA ASP A 315 26.71 16.29 15.01
C ASP A 315 26.50 15.38 13.79
N THR A 316 25.64 15.82 12.87
CA THR A 316 25.31 15.11 11.63
C THR A 316 26.44 15.12 10.60
N TYR A 317 27.65 15.49 10.99
CA TYR A 317 28.87 15.28 10.22
C TYR A 317 29.58 13.97 10.60
N LEU A 318 29.78 13.72 11.90
CA LEU A 318 30.46 12.52 12.40
C LEU A 318 29.52 11.38 12.80
N GLU A 319 28.37 11.72 13.39
CA GLU A 319 27.46 10.75 13.97
C GLU A 319 26.32 10.42 13.01
N ASP A 320 25.78 9.21 13.11
CA ASP A 320 24.55 8.90 12.41
C ASP A 320 23.38 9.72 12.99
N SER A 321 22.42 10.07 12.14
CA SER A 321 21.31 10.95 12.51
C SER A 321 20.15 10.24 13.20
N SER A 322 20.34 9.03 13.74
CA SER A 322 19.25 8.29 14.40
C SER A 322 18.71 9.06 15.60
N ALA A 323 19.58 9.60 16.46
CA ALA A 323 19.16 10.40 17.62
C ALA A 323 18.38 11.66 17.22
N LEU A 324 18.77 12.32 16.12
CA LEU A 324 18.03 13.44 15.54
C LEU A 324 16.63 13.01 15.08
N VAL A 325 16.53 11.90 14.36
CA VAL A 325 15.23 11.35 13.92
C VAL A 325 14.32 11.11 15.12
N LEU A 326 14.84 10.47 16.17
CA LEU A 326 14.09 10.20 17.40
C LEU A 326 13.59 11.50 18.06
N PHE A 327 14.41 12.55 18.06
CA PHE A 327 14.02 13.86 18.60
C PHE A 327 12.92 14.53 17.79
N LEU A 328 13.02 14.49 16.46
CA LEU A 328 12.03 15.11 15.57
C LEU A 328 10.67 14.38 15.62
N GLU A 329 10.66 13.06 15.77
CA GLU A 329 9.44 12.25 15.92
C GLU A 329 8.69 12.51 17.24
N GLN A 330 9.37 13.08 18.24
CA GLN A 330 8.76 13.47 19.51
C GLN A 330 8.07 14.85 19.47
N LEU A 331 8.07 15.52 18.31
CA LEU A 331 7.31 16.76 18.14
C LEU A 331 5.82 16.48 18.18
N SER A 332 5.13 17.19 19.06
CA SER A 332 3.68 17.19 19.20
C SER A 332 3.07 18.11 18.13
N PRO A 333 1.85 17.81 17.64
CA PRO A 333 1.16 18.68 16.69
C PRO A 333 1.08 20.13 17.18
N GLY A 334 1.45 21.07 16.32
CA GLY A 334 1.47 22.50 16.62
C GLY A 334 2.74 23.05 17.26
N GLU A 335 3.71 22.22 17.67
CA GLU A 335 5.01 22.72 18.14
C GLU A 335 5.83 23.30 16.98
N ILE A 336 6.51 24.42 17.25
CA ILE A 336 7.40 25.10 16.30
C ILE A 336 8.83 24.59 16.53
N LEU A 337 9.53 24.27 15.44
CA LEU A 337 10.91 23.84 15.44
C LEU A 337 11.77 24.88 14.72
N ALA A 338 12.68 25.52 15.43
CA ALA A 338 13.71 26.39 14.86
C ALA A 338 15.05 25.65 14.77
N VAL A 339 15.74 25.76 13.65
CA VAL A 339 16.99 25.03 13.37
C VAL A 339 18.03 25.98 12.77
N ILE A 340 19.28 25.81 13.18
CA ILE A 340 20.44 26.48 12.59
C ILE A 340 21.58 25.48 12.40
N SER A 341 22.17 25.45 11.20
CA SER A 341 23.37 24.65 10.94
C SER A 341 24.63 25.37 11.43
N PHE A 342 25.67 24.59 11.75
CA PHE A 342 27.00 25.10 12.09
C PHE A 342 28.11 24.19 11.57
N ASP A 343 29.15 24.80 10.99
CA ASP A 343 30.32 24.15 10.38
C ASP A 343 29.97 23.18 9.22
N GLU A 344 29.40 22.02 9.52
CA GLU A 344 28.99 20.99 8.56
C GLU A 344 27.84 20.17 9.14
N ALA A 345 26.77 19.94 8.38
CA ALA A 345 25.58 19.25 8.86
C ALA A 345 25.01 18.19 7.89
N SER A 346 25.65 17.94 6.76
CA SER A 346 25.09 17.15 5.66
C SER A 346 25.68 15.74 5.52
N ASN A 347 26.91 15.50 5.98
CA ASN A 347 27.68 14.30 5.64
C ASN A 347 27.02 12.98 6.09
N SER A 348 26.53 12.94 7.33
CA SER A 348 25.85 11.79 7.94
C SER A 348 24.35 12.02 8.15
N LEU A 349 23.78 13.04 7.48
CA LEU A 349 22.35 13.34 7.55
C LEU A 349 21.55 12.35 6.70
N SER A 350 20.75 11.52 7.37
CA SER A 350 19.97 10.44 6.76
C SER A 350 18.80 10.98 5.95
N GLU A 351 18.36 10.19 4.96
CA GLU A 351 17.17 10.50 4.17
C GLU A 351 15.89 10.56 5.03
N MET A 352 15.83 9.79 6.13
CA MET A 352 14.74 9.86 7.10
C MET A 352 14.68 11.23 7.78
N ALA A 353 15.82 11.73 8.31
CA ALA A 353 15.86 13.05 8.92
C ALA A 353 15.45 14.15 7.93
N LYS A 354 15.95 14.08 6.69
CA LYS A 354 15.55 15.03 5.63
C LYS A 354 14.06 14.98 5.34
N HIS A 355 13.46 13.79 5.36
CA HIS A 355 12.03 13.63 5.14
C HIS A 355 11.18 14.22 6.27
N ILE A 356 11.58 14.03 7.53
CA ILE A 356 10.86 14.63 8.65
C ILE A 356 10.93 16.17 8.56
N PHE A 357 12.08 16.75 8.21
CA PHE A 357 12.16 18.19 7.94
C PHE A 357 11.25 18.65 6.80
N TYR A 358 11.13 17.85 5.73
CA TYR A 358 10.20 18.10 4.65
C TYR A 358 8.73 18.12 5.14
N GLU A 359 8.33 17.15 5.97
CA GLU A 359 6.99 17.13 6.59
C GLU A 359 6.76 18.28 7.57
N LEU A 360 7.83 18.81 8.18
CA LEU A 360 7.80 20.01 9.01
C LEU A 360 7.74 21.31 8.18
N GLY A 361 7.75 21.21 6.85
CA GLY A 361 7.59 22.32 5.92
C GLY A 361 8.86 22.75 5.19
N SER A 362 9.98 22.03 5.29
CA SER A 362 11.21 22.40 4.58
C SER A 362 11.11 22.15 3.08
N SER A 363 11.50 23.14 2.29
CA SER A 363 11.65 23.08 0.85
C SER A 363 13.10 22.89 0.40
N LEU A 364 14.08 23.25 1.25
CA LEU A 364 15.51 23.27 0.91
C LEU A 364 16.31 22.11 1.51
N ILE A 365 15.78 21.31 2.45
CA ILE A 365 16.55 20.28 3.16
C ILE A 365 17.24 19.27 2.22
N TYR A 366 16.60 18.87 1.12
CA TYR A 366 17.20 17.98 0.13
C TYR A 366 18.35 18.61 -0.69
N ARG A 367 18.53 19.93 -0.58
CA ARG A 367 19.64 20.68 -1.18
C ARG A 367 20.78 20.93 -0.21
N LEU A 368 20.65 20.55 1.07
CA LEU A 368 21.71 20.69 2.06
C LEU A 368 22.92 19.86 1.64
N LYS A 369 24.07 20.52 1.52
CA LYS A 369 25.35 19.94 1.07
C LYS A 369 26.47 20.33 2.01
N PHE A 370 27.63 19.72 1.79
CA PHE A 370 28.83 19.90 2.61
C PHE A 370 29.12 21.38 2.86
N ARG A 371 29.15 21.80 4.13
CA ARG A 371 29.41 23.19 4.61
C ARG A 371 28.41 24.26 4.16
N ALA A 372 27.19 23.87 3.82
CA ALA A 372 26.10 24.83 3.62
C ALA A 372 25.64 25.45 4.95
N SER A 373 25.36 26.76 4.91
CA SER A 373 24.70 27.48 6.00
C SER A 373 23.20 27.42 5.77
N TRP A 374 22.43 27.00 6.77
CA TRP A 374 21.00 26.77 6.65
C TRP A 374 20.29 27.13 7.95
N TYR A 375 19.20 27.89 7.85
CA TYR A 375 18.25 28.05 8.94
C TYR A 375 16.87 27.61 8.45
N PHE A 376 16.08 27.11 9.39
CA PHE A 376 14.75 26.61 9.11
C PHE A 376 13.84 26.78 10.32
N ILE A 377 12.60 27.19 10.06
CA ILE A 377 11.54 27.24 11.07
C ILE A 377 10.34 26.49 10.53
N GLY A 378 10.07 25.33 11.11
CA GLY A 378 8.95 24.47 10.76
C GLY A 378 7.92 24.34 11.88
N GLN A 379 6.77 23.75 11.56
CA GLN A 379 5.74 23.43 12.56
C GLN A 379 5.18 22.04 12.32
N LYS A 380 5.04 21.24 13.37
CA LYS A 380 4.48 19.88 13.23
C LYS A 380 3.00 19.96 12.83
N GLY A 381 2.69 19.46 11.63
CA GLY A 381 1.34 19.49 11.06
C GLY A 381 1.06 20.69 10.13
N ILE A 382 2.09 21.42 9.70
CA ILE A 382 1.96 22.46 8.67
C ILE A 382 1.44 21.88 7.34
N ASP A 383 0.61 22.64 6.62
CA ASP A 383 0.09 22.29 5.29
C ASP A 383 0.82 23.08 4.19
N GLY A 384 1.96 22.58 3.73
CA GLY A 384 2.80 23.20 2.70
C GLY A 384 4.19 23.57 3.19
N TYR A 385 4.90 24.42 2.44
CA TYR A 385 6.25 24.85 2.79
C TYR A 385 6.25 26.06 3.71
N THR A 386 7.14 26.08 4.69
CA THR A 386 7.34 27.28 5.53
C THR A 386 7.94 28.42 4.69
N PRO A 387 7.53 29.68 4.90
CA PRO A 387 8.23 30.84 4.33
C PRO A 387 9.53 31.17 5.09
N PHE A 388 9.79 30.52 6.23
CA PHE A 388 10.89 30.82 7.14
C PHE A 388 12.04 29.82 6.98
N GLU A 389 12.66 29.84 5.80
CA GLU A 389 13.79 28.97 5.47
C GLU A 389 14.71 29.67 4.48
N ASP A 390 16.03 29.57 4.69
CA ASP A 390 17.02 30.02 3.70
C ASP A 390 18.30 29.19 3.79
N MET A 391 19.04 29.14 2.68
CA MET A 391 20.26 28.36 2.56
C MET A 391 21.31 29.08 1.70
N ASN A 392 22.50 29.25 2.26
CA ASN A 392 23.68 29.63 1.49
C ASN A 392 24.48 28.38 1.14
N LEU A 393 24.80 28.23 -0.15
CA LEU A 393 25.67 27.15 -0.63
C LEU A 393 27.14 27.62 -0.68
N PRO A 394 28.10 26.73 -0.38
CA PRO A 394 29.51 27.08 -0.44
C PRO A 394 30.05 27.10 -1.88
N SER A 395 31.17 27.80 -2.06
CA SER A 395 31.94 27.77 -3.31
C SER A 395 33.15 26.85 -3.14
N GLY A 396 33.09 25.67 -3.74
CA GLY A 396 34.15 24.66 -3.60
C GLY A 396 34.16 24.04 -2.19
N ASN A 397 35.34 24.01 -1.55
CA ASN A 397 35.52 23.40 -0.23
C ASN A 397 35.43 24.41 0.92
N ASP A 398 35.23 25.71 0.66
CA ASP A 398 35.09 26.73 1.71
C ASP A 398 33.73 26.63 2.42
N TRP A 399 33.58 27.33 3.55
CA TRP A 399 32.28 27.49 4.20
C TRP A 399 31.38 28.45 3.42
N ALA A 400 30.08 28.18 3.42
CA ALA A 400 29.12 29.09 2.84
C ALA A 400 29.08 30.41 3.61
N LYS A 401 28.57 31.48 2.97
CA LYS A 401 28.35 32.75 3.68
C LYS A 401 27.47 32.50 4.92
N PRO A 402 27.83 33.06 6.08
CA PRO A 402 27.04 32.88 7.29
C PRO A 402 25.64 33.46 7.08
N ILE A 403 24.64 32.73 7.56
CA ILE A 403 23.30 33.29 7.69
C ILE A 403 23.30 34.18 8.92
N ARG A 404 22.75 35.39 8.77
CA ARG A 404 22.49 36.32 9.88
C ARG A 404 21.13 36.96 9.62
N GLN A 405 20.10 36.50 10.33
CA GLN A 405 18.73 36.92 10.05
C GLN A 405 17.96 37.12 11.36
N THR A 406 17.20 38.21 11.45
CA THR A 406 16.20 38.44 12.50
C THR A 406 14.81 38.37 11.88
N ILE A 407 13.87 37.71 12.55
CA ILE A 407 12.54 37.37 12.03
C ILE A 407 11.51 37.46 13.14
N CYS A 408 10.31 37.96 12.85
CA CYS A 408 9.13 37.78 13.68
C CYS A 408 8.33 36.58 13.14
N VAL A 409 8.12 35.57 13.97
CA VAL A 409 7.55 34.28 13.56
C VAL A 409 6.15 34.12 14.13
N PRO A 410 5.10 33.96 13.32
CA PRO A 410 3.75 33.76 13.83
C PRO A 410 3.62 32.43 14.58
N SER A 411 2.76 32.43 15.59
CA SER A 411 2.45 31.28 16.44
C SER A 411 1.87 30.08 15.67
N VAL A 412 1.24 30.35 14.53
CA VAL A 412 0.74 29.34 13.59
C VAL A 412 1.34 29.65 12.22
N LEU A 413 2.04 28.67 11.65
CA LEU A 413 2.69 28.82 10.35
C LEU A 413 1.70 28.43 9.24
N ASP A 414 1.38 29.40 8.37
CA ASP A 414 0.63 29.13 7.14
C ASP A 414 1.58 28.64 6.04
N GLY A 415 1.42 27.37 5.66
CA GLY A 415 2.24 26.77 4.61
C GLY A 415 1.93 27.35 3.22
N LEU A 416 2.99 27.68 2.48
CA LEU A 416 2.90 28.09 1.09
C LEU A 416 2.57 26.86 0.22
N LYS A 417 1.39 26.89 -0.41
CA LYS A 417 0.96 25.86 -1.36
C LYS A 417 1.55 26.13 -2.73
N THR A 418 2.33 25.19 -3.27
CA THR A 418 2.84 25.28 -4.64
C THR A 418 1.69 25.15 -5.65
N ALA A 419 1.49 26.18 -6.46
CA ALA A 419 0.68 26.08 -7.67
C ALA A 419 1.41 25.17 -8.68
N LYS A 420 0.83 23.99 -8.95
CA LYS A 420 1.33 22.95 -9.87
C LYS A 420 2.69 22.35 -9.47
N ASN A 421 2.63 21.17 -8.85
CA ASN A 421 3.80 20.31 -8.66
C ASN A 421 4.28 19.77 -10.02
N ASP A 422 5.22 20.47 -10.63
CA ASP A 422 6.04 19.98 -11.74
C ASP A 422 7.51 19.84 -11.28
N LEU A 423 7.69 19.32 -10.06
CA LEU A 423 9.00 18.90 -9.56
C LEU A 423 9.24 17.46 -10.00
N LEU A 424 10.35 17.27 -10.73
CA LEU A 424 10.85 16.00 -11.25
C LEU A 424 10.58 14.82 -10.31
N LYS A 425 10.17 13.70 -10.92
CA LYS A 425 10.07 12.33 -10.38
C LYS A 425 11.22 11.99 -9.41
N THR A 426 11.10 12.43 -8.17
CA THR A 426 11.90 11.91 -7.06
C THR A 426 11.10 10.70 -6.58
N GLN A 427 11.56 9.52 -6.97
CA GLN A 427 10.93 8.21 -6.77
C GLN A 427 10.08 8.12 -5.49
N ASN A 428 8.76 7.98 -5.66
CA ASN A 428 7.72 7.68 -4.66
C ASN A 428 8.12 7.83 -3.18
N MET A 429 8.07 9.06 -2.66
CA MET A 429 8.37 9.37 -1.26
C MET A 429 7.51 8.59 -0.25
N LEU A 430 6.23 8.32 -0.58
CA LEU A 430 5.33 7.47 0.22
C LEU A 430 5.80 6.01 0.31
N ARG A 431 6.44 5.49 -0.76
CA ARG A 431 7.04 4.15 -0.78
C ARG A 431 8.24 4.10 0.17
N ARG A 432 9.09 5.12 0.18
CA ARG A 432 10.24 5.21 1.10
C ARG A 432 9.82 5.35 2.57
N HIS A 433 8.77 6.13 2.85
CA HIS A 433 8.19 6.23 4.20
C HIS A 433 7.61 4.89 4.68
N PHE A 434 6.91 4.17 3.80
CA PHE A 434 6.41 2.83 4.10
C PHE A 434 7.58 1.83 4.35
N CYS A 435 8.55 1.81 3.45
CA CYS A 435 9.67 0.87 3.45
C CYS A 435 10.72 1.10 4.53
N SER A 436 10.75 2.28 5.13
CA SER A 436 11.60 2.58 6.28
C SER A 436 10.93 2.28 7.62
N ARG A 437 9.62 2.02 7.60
CA ARG A 437 8.79 1.76 8.78
C ARG A 437 8.34 0.30 8.89
N TYR A 438 8.24 -0.42 7.77
CA TYR A 438 7.73 -1.78 7.69
C TYR A 438 8.71 -2.67 6.91
N ASP A 439 9.25 -3.70 7.57
CA ASP A 439 10.09 -4.77 6.98
C ASP A 439 9.22 -5.91 6.38
N GLY A 440 9.78 -6.75 5.50
CA GLY A 440 9.08 -7.89 4.89
C GLY A 440 8.34 -7.59 3.57
N TYR A 441 8.64 -6.43 2.97
CA TYR A 441 8.11 -5.97 1.69
C TYR A 441 9.24 -5.67 0.69
N GLU A 442 10.29 -6.49 0.67
CA GLU A 442 11.52 -6.27 -0.11
C GLU A 442 11.20 -6.05 -1.60
N ASP A 443 10.26 -6.79 -2.17
CA ASP A 443 9.79 -6.60 -3.55
C ASP A 443 9.17 -5.19 -3.81
N PHE A 444 8.52 -4.61 -2.79
CA PHE A 444 8.00 -3.25 -2.80
C PHE A 444 9.02 -2.24 -2.27
N CYS A 445 10.13 -2.60 -1.66
CA CYS A 445 11.05 -1.65 -1.00
C CYS A 445 12.42 -1.54 -1.66
N ASP A 446 12.80 -2.55 -2.42
CA ASP A 446 14.01 -2.55 -3.21
C ASP A 446 13.82 -1.69 -4.47
N VAL A 447 14.77 -0.79 -4.68
CA VAL A 447 14.92 -0.10 -5.96
C VAL A 447 15.58 -1.11 -6.88
N VAL A 448 14.79 -1.73 -7.76
CA VAL A 448 15.32 -2.55 -8.85
C VAL A 448 16.27 -1.65 -9.65
N LYS A 449 17.58 -1.88 -9.50
CA LYS A 449 18.58 -1.27 -10.36
C LYS A 449 18.30 -1.78 -11.77
N SER A 450 17.89 -0.88 -12.65
CA SER A 450 17.74 -1.19 -14.07
C SER A 450 19.05 -1.78 -14.56
N ARG A 451 19.04 -3.07 -14.88
CA ARG A 451 20.07 -3.64 -15.74
C ARG A 451 19.74 -3.16 -17.15
N ASP A 452 20.75 -2.60 -17.82
CA ASP A 452 20.72 -2.28 -19.25
C ASP A 452 20.30 -3.52 -20.04
N THR A 453 19.03 -3.57 -20.44
CA THR A 453 18.57 -4.40 -21.56
C THR A 453 17.43 -3.64 -22.23
N ASP A 454 17.75 -3.07 -23.38
CA ASP A 454 16.87 -2.24 -24.19
C ASP A 454 15.86 -3.11 -24.94
N LEU A 455 14.65 -3.29 -24.37
CA LEU A 455 13.50 -3.93 -25.04
C LEU A 455 12.22 -3.09 -24.87
N SER A 456 12.33 -1.84 -25.30
CA SER A 456 11.29 -0.80 -25.30
C SER A 456 10.27 -0.90 -26.44
N SER A 457 10.02 -2.12 -26.96
CA SER A 457 9.16 -2.36 -28.13
C SER A 457 7.75 -2.85 -27.76
N VAL A 458 6.77 -2.46 -28.58
CA VAL A 458 5.39 -2.94 -28.54
C VAL A 458 5.09 -3.75 -29.80
N TYR A 459 4.38 -4.86 -29.64
CA TYR A 459 3.95 -5.74 -30.70
C TYR A 459 2.44 -5.67 -30.91
N ARG A 460 2.03 -5.79 -32.17
CA ARG A 460 0.63 -5.97 -32.57
C ARG A 460 0.33 -7.46 -32.58
N ILE A 461 -0.80 -7.87 -32.01
CA ILE A 461 -1.21 -9.28 -31.91
C ILE A 461 -2.68 -9.45 -32.26
N GLU A 462 -3.04 -10.66 -32.70
CA GLU A 462 -4.42 -11.10 -32.91
C GLU A 462 -4.88 -12.02 -31.78
N ASN A 463 -6.18 -12.06 -31.54
CA ASN A 463 -6.81 -12.94 -30.55
C ASN A 463 -6.20 -12.78 -29.14
N GLY A 464 -5.92 -11.53 -28.77
CA GLY A 464 -5.31 -11.18 -27.49
C GLY A 464 -6.13 -11.66 -26.30
N THR A 465 -5.44 -12.16 -25.28
CA THR A 465 -6.06 -12.48 -23.99
C THR A 465 -5.94 -11.26 -23.08
N ALA A 466 -7.07 -10.65 -22.74
CA ALA A 466 -7.14 -9.60 -21.72
C ALA A 466 -7.17 -10.27 -20.33
N ALA A 467 -5.98 -10.64 -19.84
CA ALA A 467 -5.74 -11.23 -18.53
C ALA A 467 -4.73 -10.38 -17.74
N GLY A 468 -4.83 -10.36 -16.41
CA GLY A 468 -4.03 -9.45 -15.57
C GLY A 468 -4.52 -8.01 -15.67
N ALA A 469 -3.60 -7.06 -15.90
CA ALA A 469 -3.95 -5.65 -16.11
C ALA A 469 -3.98 -5.32 -17.61
N TYR A 470 -5.10 -4.76 -18.07
CA TYR A 470 -5.31 -4.39 -19.47
C TYR A 470 -6.15 -3.12 -19.59
N MET A 471 -5.99 -2.39 -20.70
CA MET A 471 -6.81 -1.24 -21.04
C MET A 471 -7.80 -1.59 -22.14
N MET A 472 -9.04 -1.14 -22.00
CA MET A 472 -10.09 -1.36 -23.00
C MET A 472 -10.82 -0.05 -23.31
N LYS A 473 -11.00 0.26 -24.59
CA LYS A 473 -11.80 1.41 -25.01
C LYS A 473 -13.23 1.27 -24.49
N LYS A 474 -13.75 2.31 -23.83
CA LYS A 474 -15.11 2.35 -23.27
C LYS A 474 -16.19 2.06 -24.33
N SER A 475 -15.99 2.57 -25.56
CA SER A 475 -16.89 2.32 -26.70
C SER A 475 -16.93 0.83 -27.08
N PHE A 476 -15.77 0.17 -27.12
CA PHE A 476 -15.67 -1.27 -27.39
C PHE A 476 -16.34 -2.09 -26.29
N HIS A 477 -16.06 -1.78 -25.02
CA HIS A 477 -16.70 -2.44 -23.87
C HIS A 477 -18.23 -2.34 -23.93
N ASN A 478 -18.75 -1.13 -24.13
CA ASN A 478 -20.19 -0.90 -24.14
C ASN A 478 -20.91 -1.59 -25.31
N LYS A 479 -20.25 -1.67 -26.47
CA LYS A 479 -20.82 -2.29 -27.66
C LYS A 479 -20.76 -3.81 -27.58
N PHE A 480 -19.62 -4.38 -27.24
CA PHE A 480 -19.37 -5.82 -27.43
C PHE A 480 -19.29 -6.64 -26.14
N ILE A 481 -18.68 -6.10 -25.08
CA ILE A 481 -18.49 -6.84 -23.81
C ILE A 481 -19.73 -6.78 -22.92
N LYS A 482 -20.31 -5.59 -22.72
CA LYS A 482 -21.47 -5.38 -21.85
C LYS A 482 -22.67 -6.27 -22.21
N ASN A 483 -22.87 -6.49 -23.52
CA ASN A 483 -23.98 -7.29 -24.05
C ASN A 483 -23.54 -8.71 -24.47
N ARG A 484 -22.29 -9.13 -24.14
CA ARG A 484 -21.70 -10.43 -24.51
C ARG A 484 -21.82 -10.78 -26.00
N GLN A 485 -21.70 -9.77 -26.87
CA GLN A 485 -21.81 -9.93 -28.32
C GLN A 485 -20.50 -10.33 -29.00
N CYS A 486 -19.37 -10.18 -28.31
CA CYS A 486 -18.09 -10.75 -28.70
C CYS A 486 -17.49 -11.49 -27.51
N CYS A 487 -16.43 -12.24 -27.81
CA CYS A 487 -15.38 -12.55 -26.86
C CYS A 487 -15.75 -13.64 -25.84
N GLU A 488 -14.85 -14.61 -25.66
CA GLU A 488 -15.07 -15.75 -24.76
C GLU A 488 -14.54 -15.40 -23.37
N ARG A 489 -15.38 -15.55 -22.34
CA ARG A 489 -14.91 -15.37 -20.95
C ARG A 489 -14.18 -16.63 -20.49
N THR A 490 -12.92 -16.49 -20.13
CA THR A 490 -12.09 -17.57 -19.59
C THR A 490 -11.97 -17.44 -18.07
N LYS A 491 -11.35 -18.44 -17.41
CA LYS A 491 -11.04 -18.40 -15.98
C LYS A 491 -10.16 -17.19 -15.60
N PHE A 492 -9.36 -16.70 -16.55
CA PHE A 492 -8.32 -15.68 -16.32
C PHE A 492 -8.63 -14.32 -16.97
N GLY A 493 -9.76 -14.18 -17.68
CA GLY A 493 -10.12 -12.91 -18.32
C GLY A 493 -11.03 -13.06 -19.53
N TRP A 494 -10.75 -12.28 -20.58
CA TRP A 494 -11.49 -12.29 -21.84
C TRP A 494 -10.58 -12.63 -23.01
N LEU A 495 -10.99 -13.60 -23.84
CA LEU A 495 -10.39 -13.85 -25.13
C LEU A 495 -11.08 -12.96 -26.17
N ILE A 496 -10.34 -11.99 -26.72
CA ILE A 496 -10.88 -10.98 -27.62
C ILE A 496 -10.47 -11.32 -29.05
N SER A 497 -11.44 -11.65 -29.90
CA SER A 497 -11.22 -11.87 -31.34
C SER A 497 -11.02 -10.54 -32.07
N GLY A 498 -9.84 -9.95 -31.94
CA GLY A 498 -9.46 -8.68 -32.56
C GLY A 498 -7.98 -8.32 -32.32
N ILE A 499 -7.60 -7.12 -32.74
CA ILE A 499 -6.22 -6.61 -32.57
C ILE A 499 -6.01 -6.11 -31.14
N SER A 500 -4.92 -6.57 -30.53
CA SER A 500 -4.40 -6.09 -29.25
C SER A 500 -2.94 -5.68 -29.39
N TYR A 501 -2.45 -4.91 -28.42
CA TYR A 501 -1.05 -4.50 -28.36
C TYR A 501 -0.45 -5.04 -27.06
N ILE A 502 0.72 -5.66 -27.16
CA ILE A 502 1.47 -6.18 -26.01
C ILE A 502 2.87 -5.61 -26.02
N THR A 503 3.44 -5.41 -24.85
CA THR A 503 4.83 -5.00 -24.69
C THR A 503 5.75 -6.23 -24.80
N ALA A 504 6.95 -6.05 -25.35
CA ALA A 504 7.93 -7.13 -25.47
C ALA A 504 8.32 -7.73 -24.10
N VAL A 505 8.34 -6.89 -23.07
CA VAL A 505 8.55 -7.27 -21.68
C VAL A 505 7.26 -6.98 -20.91
N SER A 506 6.71 -7.97 -20.20
CA SER A 506 5.47 -7.75 -19.46
C SER A 506 5.65 -6.65 -18.40
N ARG A 507 4.69 -5.72 -18.34
CA ARG A 507 4.62 -4.69 -17.26
C ARG A 507 3.79 -5.14 -16.07
N VAL A 508 3.28 -6.38 -16.14
CA VAL A 508 2.46 -7.01 -15.12
C VAL A 508 3.13 -8.32 -14.79
N GLU A 509 3.60 -8.46 -13.55
CA GLU A 509 4.02 -9.75 -13.04
C GLU A 509 2.84 -10.47 -12.40
N HIS A 510 2.71 -11.76 -12.70
CA HIS A 510 1.77 -12.61 -12.01
C HIS A 510 2.39 -13.06 -10.68
N ILE A 511 2.28 -12.21 -9.65
CA ILE A 511 2.72 -12.56 -8.30
C ILE A 511 1.82 -13.71 -7.82
N LYS A 512 2.42 -14.84 -7.43
CA LYS A 512 1.69 -15.92 -6.72
C LYS A 512 1.28 -15.41 -5.34
N THR A 513 0.21 -14.64 -5.28
CA THR A 513 -0.47 -14.34 -4.04
C THR A 513 -1.39 -15.50 -3.72
N PHE A 514 -1.09 -16.18 -2.59
CA PHE A 514 -1.96 -17.09 -1.84
C PHE A 514 -3.18 -17.59 -2.64
N ASP A 515 -2.96 -18.60 -3.48
CA ASP A 515 -4.04 -19.20 -4.25
C ASP A 515 -4.95 -19.94 -3.27
N LEU A 516 -6.15 -19.42 -3.02
CA LEU A 516 -7.18 -20.08 -2.18
C LEU A 516 -7.51 -21.50 -2.69
N ILE A 517 -7.12 -21.83 -3.93
CA ILE A 517 -7.33 -23.11 -4.60
C ILE A 517 -6.22 -24.13 -4.26
N SER A 518 -5.04 -23.70 -3.81
CA SER A 518 -3.96 -24.63 -3.44
C SER A 518 -4.21 -25.40 -2.13
N LEU A 519 -5.29 -25.07 -1.42
CA LEU A 519 -5.76 -25.82 -0.25
C LEU A 519 -6.79 -26.91 -0.61
N THR A 520 -7.15 -27.06 -1.89
CA THR A 520 -8.04 -28.11 -2.38
C THR A 520 -7.57 -28.59 -3.75
N ASP A 521 -6.55 -29.44 -3.79
CA ASP A 521 -6.56 -30.69 -4.57
C ASP A 521 -5.17 -31.33 -4.60
N ASP A 522 -5.21 -32.66 -4.60
CA ASP A 522 -4.10 -33.60 -4.43
C ASP A 522 -2.90 -33.37 -5.36
N GLY A 523 -1.70 -33.48 -4.77
CA GLY A 523 -0.59 -34.28 -5.32
C GLY A 523 0.06 -33.89 -6.66
N GLY A 524 -0.30 -32.78 -7.30
CA GLY A 524 0.38 -32.29 -8.50
C GLY A 524 1.50 -31.30 -8.14
N THR A 525 2.76 -31.71 -8.24
CA THR A 525 3.89 -30.77 -8.18
C THR A 525 3.68 -29.65 -9.21
N PRO A 526 3.57 -28.38 -8.80
CA PRO A 526 3.45 -27.27 -9.73
C PRO A 526 4.76 -27.16 -10.52
N LYS A 527 4.72 -27.31 -11.85
CA LYS A 527 5.84 -26.89 -12.70
C LYS A 527 6.09 -25.40 -12.43
N GLU A 528 7.31 -25.08 -12.00
CA GLU A 528 7.75 -23.70 -11.82
C GLU A 528 7.63 -22.96 -13.16
N SER A 529 6.82 -21.90 -13.19
CA SER A 529 6.94 -20.88 -14.22
C SER A 529 8.25 -20.12 -13.95
N PRO A 530 9.13 -19.92 -14.95
CA PRO A 530 10.39 -19.22 -14.76
C PRO A 530 10.12 -17.83 -14.15
N LYS A 531 10.91 -17.46 -13.13
CA LYS A 531 10.87 -16.11 -12.55
C LYS A 531 11.20 -15.09 -13.65
N ASN A 532 10.24 -14.26 -14.01
CA ASN A 532 10.46 -13.18 -14.96
C ASN A 532 11.10 -12.01 -14.19
N ASN A 533 12.40 -12.11 -13.92
CA ASN A 533 13.19 -11.13 -13.14
C ASN A 533 13.41 -9.78 -13.87
N ASP A 534 12.77 -9.56 -15.02
CA ASP A 534 12.99 -8.39 -15.88
C ASP A 534 11.77 -7.45 -15.85
N LEU A 535 11.31 -7.04 -14.66
CA LEU A 535 10.30 -6.00 -14.53
C LEU A 535 10.91 -4.63 -14.78
N LEU A 536 10.35 -3.91 -15.75
CA LEU A 536 10.73 -2.56 -16.14
C LEU A 536 10.06 -1.51 -15.22
N ASN A 537 10.72 -0.36 -15.00
CA ASN A 537 10.39 0.70 -14.04
C ASN A 537 9.13 1.52 -14.40
N GLY A 538 8.55 1.29 -15.58
CA GLY A 538 7.26 1.87 -15.99
C GLY A 538 7.35 3.30 -16.53
N ASP A 539 8.55 3.86 -16.62
CA ASP A 539 8.85 5.15 -17.24
C ASP A 539 9.66 5.04 -18.54
N GLU A 540 9.85 3.82 -19.07
CA GLU A 540 10.51 3.62 -20.35
C GLU A 540 9.72 4.23 -21.51
N ILE A 541 10.44 4.87 -22.42
CA ILE A 541 9.87 5.41 -23.65
C ILE A 541 9.65 4.24 -24.63
N VAL A 542 8.40 4.00 -25.04
CA VAL A 542 8.09 3.06 -26.13
C VAL A 542 8.58 3.66 -27.45
N ARG A 543 9.63 3.08 -28.02
CA ARG A 543 10.32 3.66 -29.18
C ARG A 543 9.54 3.54 -30.48
N ASN A 544 8.75 2.49 -30.64
CA ASN A 544 8.01 2.19 -31.87
C ASN A 544 6.52 2.55 -31.82
N ALA A 545 6.10 3.40 -30.87
CA ALA A 545 4.69 3.75 -30.68
C ALA A 545 4.03 4.32 -31.95
N ASP A 546 4.76 5.14 -32.70
CA ASP A 546 4.29 5.78 -33.95
C ASP A 546 4.27 4.83 -35.17
N GLN A 547 4.76 3.60 -35.00
CA GLN A 547 4.86 2.56 -36.02
C GLN A 547 3.80 1.44 -35.85
N LEU A 548 2.93 1.53 -34.83
CA LEU A 548 1.92 0.50 -34.53
C LEU A 548 0.67 0.53 -35.43
N SER A 549 0.60 1.46 -36.39
CA SER A 549 -0.43 1.42 -37.43
C SER A 549 -0.26 0.16 -38.27
N GLU A 550 -1.34 -0.37 -38.83
CA GLU A 550 -1.27 -1.64 -39.57
C GLU A 550 -0.30 -1.56 -40.75
N GLU A 551 -0.34 -0.45 -41.49
CA GLU A 551 0.46 -0.24 -42.69
C GLU A 551 1.95 -0.15 -42.36
N LYS A 552 2.31 0.59 -41.30
CA LYS A 552 3.70 0.77 -40.89
C LYS A 552 4.25 -0.49 -40.25
N TYR A 553 3.48 -1.13 -39.39
CA TYR A 553 3.88 -2.36 -38.70
C TYR A 553 4.07 -3.52 -39.70
N ASP A 554 3.16 -3.65 -40.68
CA ASP A 554 3.28 -4.66 -41.73
C ASP A 554 4.51 -4.41 -42.62
N ALA A 555 4.82 -3.15 -42.94
CA ALA A 555 5.99 -2.79 -43.74
C ALA A 555 7.30 -3.12 -43.01
N GLU A 556 7.40 -2.75 -41.73
CA GLU A 556 8.57 -3.01 -40.89
C GLU A 556 8.78 -4.52 -40.68
N LEU A 557 7.71 -5.25 -40.32
CA LEU A 557 7.79 -6.70 -40.13
C LEU A 557 8.21 -7.42 -41.43
N LYS A 558 7.73 -6.95 -42.58
CA LYS A 558 8.15 -7.49 -43.88
C LYS A 558 9.64 -7.24 -44.14
N GLU A 559 10.13 -6.06 -43.82
CA GLU A 559 11.55 -5.73 -43.94
C GLU A 559 12.42 -6.62 -43.03
N VAL A 560 12.00 -6.82 -41.78
CA VAL A 560 12.66 -7.72 -40.83
C VAL A 560 12.70 -9.16 -41.36
N ILE A 561 11.58 -9.67 -41.90
CA ILE A 561 11.50 -11.03 -42.45
C ILE A 561 12.34 -11.18 -43.72
N ASP A 562 12.32 -10.18 -44.61
CA ASP A 562 13.09 -10.19 -45.84
C ASP A 562 14.60 -10.20 -45.56
N ASN A 563 15.06 -9.41 -44.57
CA ASN A 563 16.47 -9.23 -44.24
C ASN A 563 17.03 -10.24 -43.21
N GLY A 564 16.17 -10.93 -42.46
CA GLY A 564 16.60 -11.89 -41.44
C GLY A 564 17.05 -13.25 -42.00
N TRP A 565 17.85 -13.98 -41.20
CA TRP A 565 18.42 -15.29 -41.53
C TRP A 565 17.38 -16.39 -41.44
N LYS A 566 17.11 -17.12 -42.54
CA LYS A 566 15.96 -18.02 -42.65
C LYS A 566 16.32 -19.48 -42.36
N PHE A 567 15.56 -20.11 -41.46
CA PHE A 567 15.54 -21.53 -41.19
C PHE A 567 14.18 -22.11 -41.59
N TYR A 568 14.16 -23.31 -42.13
CA TYR A 568 12.93 -23.98 -42.55
C TYR A 568 12.69 -25.26 -41.73
N VAL A 569 11.47 -25.39 -41.19
CA VAL A 569 11.06 -26.48 -40.29
C VAL A 569 9.80 -27.15 -40.84
N LYS A 570 9.82 -28.48 -40.98
CA LYS A 570 8.72 -29.24 -41.59
C LYS A 570 8.03 -30.23 -40.65
N ASP A 571 8.77 -30.90 -39.76
CA ASP A 571 8.20 -31.99 -38.94
C ASP A 571 8.85 -32.15 -37.55
N ASP A 572 10.19 -32.20 -37.48
CA ASP A 572 10.94 -32.42 -36.24
C ASP A 572 11.95 -31.29 -35.98
N VAL A 573 12.06 -30.87 -34.72
CA VAL A 573 12.85 -29.73 -34.25
C VAL A 573 13.71 -30.14 -33.06
N ASP A 574 15.03 -30.08 -33.23
CA ASP A 574 15.97 -30.25 -32.11
C ASP A 574 16.19 -28.91 -31.38
N CYS A 575 15.59 -28.75 -30.20
CA CYS A 575 15.62 -27.50 -29.41
C CYS A 575 16.93 -27.24 -28.64
N ARG A 576 18.07 -27.88 -28.97
CA ARG A 576 19.35 -27.60 -28.30
C ARG A 576 19.73 -26.11 -28.47
N GLU A 577 20.30 -25.51 -27.42
CA GLU A 577 20.57 -24.05 -27.34
C GLU A 577 21.37 -23.50 -28.54
N ASN A 578 22.14 -24.33 -29.25
CA ASN A 578 22.96 -23.93 -30.38
C ASN A 578 22.33 -24.18 -31.77
N THR A 579 21.11 -24.74 -31.88
CA THR A 579 20.52 -25.12 -33.17
C THR A 579 20.22 -23.92 -34.08
N PHE A 580 19.88 -22.77 -33.48
CA PHE A 580 19.51 -21.54 -34.20
C PHE A 580 20.48 -20.37 -33.96
N ILE A 581 21.69 -20.65 -33.46
CA ILE A 581 22.73 -19.64 -33.18
C ILE A 581 23.83 -19.75 -34.26
N MET A 582 24.23 -18.63 -34.86
CA MET A 582 25.48 -18.57 -35.61
C MET A 582 26.65 -18.19 -34.70
N HIS A 583 27.79 -18.88 -34.86
CA HIS A 583 29.07 -18.34 -34.43
C HIS A 583 29.38 -17.10 -35.27
N SER A 584 29.27 -15.90 -34.69
CA SER A 584 29.82 -14.70 -35.30
C SER A 584 31.35 -14.84 -35.34
N ASP A 585 31.95 -14.66 -36.52
CA ASP A 585 33.40 -14.51 -36.66
C ASP A 585 33.90 -13.47 -35.64
N SER A 586 34.85 -13.90 -34.82
CA SER A 586 35.39 -13.17 -33.68
C SER A 586 36.32 -12.02 -34.08
N ASN A 587 35.91 -11.17 -35.04
CA ASN A 587 36.76 -10.09 -35.56
C ASN A 587 36.07 -8.75 -35.87
N SER A 588 34.86 -8.49 -35.35
CA SER A 588 34.36 -7.11 -35.34
C SER A 588 33.62 -6.79 -34.03
N GLY A 589 34.09 -5.76 -33.33
CA GLY A 589 33.56 -5.30 -32.04
C GLY A 589 32.19 -4.60 -32.12
N ASN A 590 31.33 -4.97 -33.08
CA ASN A 590 29.95 -4.50 -33.14
C ASN A 590 29.02 -5.69 -32.91
N THR A 591 28.42 -5.78 -31.72
CA THR A 591 27.35 -6.72 -31.39
C THR A 591 26.05 -6.30 -32.07
N THR A 592 25.86 -6.63 -33.34
CA THR A 592 24.54 -6.59 -33.99
C THR A 592 23.69 -7.73 -33.44
N ILE A 593 22.49 -7.43 -32.92
CA ILE A 593 21.51 -8.44 -32.52
C ILE A 593 21.17 -9.28 -33.76
N ALA A 594 21.36 -10.60 -33.71
CA ALA A 594 21.09 -11.47 -34.84
C ALA A 594 19.56 -11.62 -35.03
N THR A 595 19.05 -11.34 -36.23
CA THR A 595 17.64 -11.58 -36.58
C THR A 595 17.52 -12.94 -37.26
N VAL A 596 16.83 -13.87 -36.61
CA VAL A 596 16.63 -15.26 -37.07
C VAL A 596 15.16 -15.46 -37.40
N ILE A 597 14.86 -15.88 -38.62
CA ILE A 597 13.52 -16.16 -39.13
C ILE A 597 13.34 -17.67 -39.22
N ILE A 598 12.37 -18.23 -38.50
CA ILE A 598 12.07 -19.67 -38.55
C ILE A 598 10.74 -19.85 -39.28
N ILE A 599 10.82 -20.31 -40.51
CA ILE A 599 9.66 -20.60 -41.35
C ILE A 599 9.22 -22.03 -41.08
N TYR A 600 8.03 -22.21 -40.52
CA TYR A 600 7.52 -23.52 -40.14
C TYR A 600 6.31 -23.92 -40.98
N ASP A 601 6.22 -25.22 -41.27
CA ASP A 601 4.99 -25.80 -41.81
C ASP A 601 3.92 -25.81 -40.72
N GLU A 602 2.68 -25.51 -41.11
CA GLU A 602 1.53 -25.43 -40.19
C GLU A 602 1.02 -26.81 -39.74
N SER A 603 1.86 -27.85 -39.86
CA SER A 603 1.59 -29.14 -39.22
C SER A 603 1.56 -28.94 -37.70
N THR A 604 0.62 -29.63 -37.03
CA THR A 604 0.47 -29.51 -35.56
C THR A 604 1.71 -29.99 -34.82
N SER A 605 2.53 -30.87 -35.42
CA SER A 605 3.80 -31.33 -34.84
C SER A 605 4.84 -30.21 -34.76
N ALA A 606 5.16 -29.54 -35.87
CA ALA A 606 6.22 -28.52 -35.92
C ALA A 606 5.94 -27.33 -34.99
N LEU A 607 4.70 -26.81 -35.01
CA LEU A 607 4.30 -25.70 -34.14
C LEU A 607 4.31 -26.07 -32.66
N THR A 608 3.87 -27.28 -32.30
CA THR A 608 3.90 -27.76 -30.90
C THR A 608 5.34 -27.93 -30.41
N GLN A 609 6.24 -28.39 -31.26
CA GLN A 609 7.66 -28.53 -30.94
C GLN A 609 8.34 -27.16 -30.77
N LEU A 610 8.11 -26.22 -31.70
CA LEU A 610 8.62 -24.85 -31.57
C LEU A 610 8.06 -24.14 -30.33
N ALA A 611 6.78 -24.33 -30.03
CA ALA A 611 6.19 -23.80 -28.80
C ALA A 611 6.87 -24.35 -27.54
N ARG A 612 7.35 -25.59 -27.55
CA ARG A 612 8.16 -26.14 -26.45
C ARG A 612 9.59 -25.59 -26.45
N CYS A 613 10.21 -25.39 -27.61
CA CYS A 613 11.57 -24.84 -27.68
C CYS A 613 11.65 -23.42 -27.11
N PHE A 614 10.59 -22.62 -27.33
CA PHE A 614 10.54 -21.20 -26.97
C PHE A 614 9.58 -20.90 -25.80
N ASP A 615 9.12 -21.92 -25.09
CA ASP A 615 8.15 -21.80 -23.98
C ASP A 615 6.90 -20.95 -24.31
N LEU A 616 6.37 -21.10 -25.53
CA LEU A 616 5.18 -20.39 -25.97
C LEU A 616 3.91 -21.02 -25.41
N TYR A 617 3.00 -20.15 -24.95
CA TYR A 617 1.69 -20.58 -24.48
C TYR A 617 0.71 -20.82 -25.63
N MET A 618 0.11 -22.01 -25.67
CA MET A 618 -0.79 -22.45 -26.73
C MET A 618 -2.24 -22.53 -26.24
N ILE A 619 -3.18 -21.98 -26.99
CA ILE A 619 -4.63 -22.12 -26.76
C ILE A 619 -5.27 -22.69 -28.03
N ARG A 620 -5.97 -23.83 -27.93
CA ARG A 620 -6.69 -24.47 -29.06
C ARG A 620 -5.82 -24.61 -30.33
N ASN A 621 -4.56 -25.03 -30.16
CA ASN A 621 -3.54 -25.15 -31.22
C ASN A 621 -3.12 -23.83 -31.88
N TYR A 622 -3.39 -22.69 -31.24
CA TYR A 622 -2.95 -21.38 -31.67
C TYR A 622 -1.94 -20.79 -30.65
N PRO A 623 -0.79 -20.28 -31.10
CA PRO A 623 0.19 -19.63 -30.25
C PRO A 623 -0.30 -18.23 -29.89
N LEU A 624 -0.36 -17.95 -28.59
CA LEU A 624 -0.66 -16.60 -28.12
C LEU A 624 0.44 -15.62 -28.52
N GLY A 625 0.05 -14.39 -28.84
CA GLY A 625 0.97 -13.35 -29.26
C GLY A 625 1.34 -13.38 -30.74
N SER A 626 0.60 -14.14 -31.56
CA SER A 626 0.80 -14.15 -33.00
C SER A 626 0.02 -13.05 -33.72
N TYR A 627 0.50 -12.66 -34.91
CA TYR A 627 -0.09 -11.65 -35.78
C TYR A 627 0.09 -12.06 -37.24
N LYS A 628 -1.00 -12.27 -37.99
CA LYS A 628 -0.95 -12.66 -39.42
C LYS A 628 0.01 -13.85 -39.70
N GLY A 629 0.03 -14.81 -38.78
CA GLY A 629 0.85 -16.02 -38.86
C GLY A 629 2.32 -15.84 -38.47
N THR A 630 2.69 -14.73 -37.82
CA THR A 630 4.04 -14.50 -37.30
C THR A 630 4.07 -14.38 -35.78
N ILE A 631 5.19 -14.71 -35.16
CA ILE A 631 5.44 -14.54 -33.72
C ILE A 631 6.85 -13.96 -33.58
N GLN A 632 6.98 -12.85 -32.86
CA GLN A 632 8.27 -12.24 -32.56
C GLN A 632 8.67 -12.55 -31.12
N ILE A 633 9.90 -13.02 -30.93
CA ILE A 633 10.47 -13.39 -29.64
C ILE A 633 11.82 -12.71 -29.55
N SER A 634 11.96 -11.81 -28.59
CA SER A 634 13.21 -11.07 -28.39
C SER A 634 13.94 -11.60 -27.18
N THR A 635 15.24 -11.84 -27.34
CA THR A 635 16.16 -12.27 -26.28
C THR A 635 17.29 -11.26 -26.15
N LYS A 636 18.17 -11.41 -25.15
CA LYS A 636 19.35 -10.56 -24.97
C LYS A 636 20.34 -10.62 -26.14
N HIS A 637 20.26 -11.66 -26.97
CA HIS A 637 21.27 -11.95 -28.00
C HIS A 637 20.72 -11.98 -29.43
N ALA A 638 19.42 -12.25 -29.61
CA ALA A 638 18.80 -12.41 -30.92
C ALA A 638 17.30 -12.04 -30.92
N LEU A 639 16.81 -11.63 -32.09
CA LEU A 639 15.39 -11.53 -32.40
C LEU A 639 14.99 -12.76 -33.23
N TYR A 640 14.12 -13.61 -32.69
CA TYR A 640 13.53 -14.73 -33.41
C TYR A 640 12.16 -14.33 -33.96
N VAL A 641 11.91 -14.63 -35.23
CA VAL A 641 10.60 -14.44 -35.87
C VAL A 641 10.14 -15.79 -36.41
N LEU A 642 9.15 -16.39 -35.76
CA LEU A 642 8.49 -17.59 -36.28
C LEU A 642 7.49 -17.14 -37.35
N VAL A 643 7.55 -17.72 -38.55
CA VAL A 643 6.70 -17.34 -39.68
C VAL A 643 6.02 -18.60 -40.24
N ALA A 644 4.69 -18.63 -40.20
CA ALA A 644 3.93 -19.70 -40.83
C ALA A 644 4.19 -19.71 -42.34
N SER A 645 4.33 -20.89 -42.94
CA SER A 645 4.61 -21.06 -44.37
C SER A 645 3.59 -20.38 -45.29
N ARG A 646 2.33 -20.18 -44.83
CA ARG A 646 1.27 -19.47 -45.57
C ARG A 646 1.15 -17.99 -45.22
N SER A 647 2.02 -17.45 -44.37
CA SER A 647 1.97 -16.04 -43.98
C SER A 647 2.11 -15.11 -45.18
N HIS A 648 1.34 -14.02 -45.19
CA HIS A 648 1.33 -13.02 -46.25
C HIS A 648 2.65 -12.23 -46.38
N PHE A 649 3.53 -12.34 -45.38
CA PHE A 649 4.84 -11.67 -45.40
C PHE A 649 5.89 -12.43 -46.22
N LEU A 650 5.65 -13.70 -46.58
CA LEU A 650 6.58 -14.47 -47.41
C LEU A 650 6.35 -14.20 -48.90
N LYS A 651 7.38 -13.69 -49.59
CA LYS A 651 7.36 -13.47 -51.05
C LYS A 651 7.33 -14.77 -51.87
N VAL A 652 7.91 -15.85 -51.33
CA VAL A 652 7.96 -17.16 -51.99
C VAL A 652 7.13 -18.16 -51.18
N LYS A 653 5.96 -18.56 -51.70
CA LYS A 653 5.18 -19.66 -51.14
C LYS A 653 5.90 -20.96 -51.47
N SER A 654 6.58 -21.53 -50.47
CA SER A 654 7.31 -22.78 -50.60
C SER A 654 6.42 -23.89 -51.17
N GLN A 655 6.75 -24.38 -52.36
CA GLN A 655 6.19 -25.61 -52.93
C GLN A 655 7.15 -26.81 -52.81
N THR A 656 8.30 -26.66 -52.16
CA THR A 656 9.27 -27.76 -52.00
C THR A 656 10.26 -27.43 -50.89
N LEU A 657 10.07 -27.98 -49.68
CA LEU A 657 11.08 -27.91 -48.60
C LEU A 657 11.34 -29.31 -48.05
N SER A 658 12.61 -29.70 -48.02
CA SER A 658 13.15 -30.83 -47.27
C SER A 658 13.71 -30.33 -45.94
N SER A 659 13.66 -31.19 -44.92
CA SER A 659 14.20 -30.91 -43.58
C SER A 659 15.69 -30.57 -43.64
N THR A 660 16.06 -29.44 -43.03
CA THR A 660 17.43 -28.96 -42.80
C THR A 660 18.30 -28.75 -44.05
N SER A 661 18.16 -27.59 -44.71
CA SER A 661 19.26 -26.98 -45.50
C SER A 661 19.04 -25.48 -45.74
N GLN A 662 20.13 -24.71 -45.61
CA GLN A 662 20.25 -23.25 -45.77
C GLN A 662 19.84 -22.73 -47.15
N LEU A 663 19.39 -21.47 -47.19
CA LEU A 663 19.66 -20.51 -48.26
C LEU A 663 19.91 -19.12 -47.68
#